data_AF-A0A8J3TZM8-F1
#
_entry.id   AF-A0A8J3TZM8-F1
#
_cell.length_a   1.000
_cell.length_b   1.000
_cell.length_c   1.000
_cell.angle_alpha   90.00
_cell.angle_beta   90.00
_cell.angle_gamma   90.00
#
_symmetry.space_group_name_H-M   'P 1'
#
loop_
_entity.id
_entity.type
_entity.pdbx_description
1 polymer ?
#
loop_
_entity_poly.entity_id
_entity_poly.type
_entity_poly.pdbx_seq_one_letter_code
_entity_poly.pdbx_strand_id
1 'polypeptide(L)'
;MDSRVVTVGRADILDKVVSALSEPPQMVLIGGEPGIGKTHLLGEVIARLPDFRVLRGQARELDGGLAYAPLAGAFASLGEEAPTELAELYGAIDEAALGHSPVAPAVLAAQLLASLPGRTLLAIDDLHLADADTLSVLRWLPHRVPRVAILGTARRPPALDVDLAIRLEPLSMPEVAGLVTTLLGRTPSDTIVRRVHMISRGNPWFAQEAVLSLVQGGAVWSPDPGARRGAILRRLFQRDQGGRTLAKVLAALSRTRENTDLEPLAELAGLGAREAEHAFDGLVRDGVVTRTAEGYGLAHPLVAEALYDDLGVTERRRVHTRIAEWLQREGLTGTRRVLEWAAHVAEGGSPDEALTAMMRAAKLTRWTAPLSAAHWYGRAAEIADDKGDLLARQAMSYWKGSRPALALNSGQRALAVLPPGRRHTRTACTAVAAAHSMGWYEVALAVAARQLPHADDPTALLAQQAMIKAELGHPDADLVRRVEEGLLDCPPEDRVIAAGSLAIRAVIQGDWAATQRSVDDLLGYSAALPPGARLAALESAAHVTSVAGLRSRTIELLDQAEQIHRGLGWHDIAGQYVRTMAVVRRLGGEWDRALDDIVAGMGAMAEAGLLENLALLRNIQLDILLDQGKTDEVESVLADPPPECAMQTGLRSTSSARLALLRGDRATARRELEHAIGCGIPDVLHRALAVQVLLHVSSGDEAAARTAAAQLSEHAAAGTPRAQLAADLAMGRAFGDRARAEAALDKSRADGLPFEEAQARFVLGVLGDHIQLPRAHSIFVRLGATPWQQAAERRMREAGLAPTADSGLTPSERRVIALVADGLSNPQIAEELHYSRKTVEVYLTRVYAKTGLRSRVELALAVARGEL
;
A
#
# COMPACT_ATOMS: atom_id res chain seq x y z
N MET A 1 34.79 4.47 -20.93
CA MET A 1 35.32 4.35 -19.55
C MET A 1 35.78 2.91 -19.38
N ASP A 2 36.98 2.66 -18.86
CA ASP A 2 37.49 1.27 -18.67
C ASP A 2 36.91 0.71 -17.35
N SER A 3 36.14 -0.38 -17.41
CA SER A 3 35.40 -0.96 -16.27
C SER A 3 36.31 -1.41 -15.11
N ARG A 4 37.61 -1.59 -15.38
CA ARG A 4 38.62 -2.02 -14.41
C ARG A 4 38.97 -0.98 -13.35
N VAL A 5 38.63 0.29 -13.57
CA VAL A 5 39.07 1.41 -12.73
C VAL A 5 38.28 1.48 -11.40
N VAL A 6 37.03 1.05 -11.37
CA VAL A 6 36.08 1.42 -10.28
C VAL A 6 35.59 0.21 -9.46
N THR A 7 35.93 -1.03 -9.87
CA THR A 7 35.74 -2.25 -9.07
C THR A 7 36.81 -2.46 -7.99
N VAL A 8 37.87 -1.63 -8.01
CA VAL A 8 38.97 -1.68 -7.04
C VAL A 8 38.43 -1.48 -5.62
N GLY A 9 38.58 -2.50 -4.77
CA GLY A 9 38.13 -2.46 -3.38
C GLY A 9 36.64 -2.77 -3.15
N ARG A 10 35.91 -3.22 -4.19
CA ARG A 10 34.45 -3.39 -4.12
C ARG A 10 33.93 -4.75 -4.53
N ALA A 11 34.81 -5.73 -4.71
CA ALA A 11 34.44 -7.09 -5.10
C ALA A 11 33.47 -7.73 -4.10
N ASP A 12 33.79 -7.69 -2.80
CA ASP A 12 32.95 -8.30 -1.76
C ASP A 12 31.55 -7.65 -1.68
N ILE A 13 31.48 -6.33 -1.87
CA ILE A 13 30.20 -5.60 -1.90
C ILE A 13 29.38 -6.02 -3.12
N LEU A 14 30.02 -6.11 -4.28
CA LEU A 14 29.39 -6.50 -5.53
C LEU A 14 28.83 -7.92 -5.43
N ASP A 15 29.60 -8.87 -4.90
CA ASP A 15 29.17 -10.26 -4.72
C ASP A 15 28.00 -10.36 -3.72
N LYS A 16 28.04 -9.56 -2.64
CA LYS A 16 26.93 -9.48 -1.67
C LYS A 16 25.64 -8.97 -2.30
N VAL A 17 25.68 -7.93 -3.13
CA VAL A 17 24.49 -7.38 -3.81
C VAL A 17 23.94 -8.36 -4.84
N VAL A 18 24.81 -9.02 -5.62
CA VAL A 18 24.39 -10.00 -6.64
C VAL A 18 23.76 -11.22 -5.98
N SER A 19 24.35 -11.72 -4.89
CA SER A 19 23.79 -12.82 -4.10
C SER A 19 22.41 -12.45 -3.54
N ALA A 20 22.26 -11.23 -3.01
CA ALA A 20 21.01 -10.72 -2.50
C ALA A 20 19.90 -10.74 -3.57
N LEU A 21 20.15 -10.10 -4.72
CA LEU A 21 19.15 -10.03 -5.80
C LEU A 21 18.76 -11.39 -6.40
N SER A 22 19.53 -12.45 -6.13
CA SER A 22 19.25 -13.79 -6.65
C SER A 22 18.05 -14.48 -5.97
N GLU A 23 17.61 -14.03 -4.80
CA GLU A 23 16.48 -14.58 -4.02
C GLU A 23 15.21 -13.67 -4.09
N PRO A 24 13.98 -14.22 -4.02
CA PRO A 24 12.75 -13.42 -4.08
C PRO A 24 12.12 -13.09 -2.71
N PRO A 25 11.60 -11.86 -2.50
CA PRO A 25 11.99 -10.57 -3.11
C PRO A 25 13.10 -9.86 -2.30
N GLN A 26 14.01 -9.13 -2.96
CA GLN A 26 15.07 -8.36 -2.30
C GLN A 26 15.23 -6.94 -2.89
N MET A 27 14.68 -5.97 -2.17
CA MET A 27 14.86 -4.54 -2.36
C MET A 27 16.21 -4.09 -1.77
N VAL A 28 17.16 -3.76 -2.65
CA VAL A 28 18.54 -3.42 -2.27
C VAL A 28 18.80 -1.93 -2.47
N LEU A 29 19.41 -1.29 -1.47
CA LEU A 29 19.80 0.12 -1.51
C LEU A 29 21.31 0.30 -1.36
N ILE A 30 21.93 0.98 -2.31
CA ILE A 30 23.33 1.40 -2.27
C ILE A 30 23.41 2.87 -1.84
N GLY A 31 23.79 3.09 -0.59
CA GLY A 31 24.00 4.38 0.04
C GLY A 31 25.44 4.90 -0.09
N GLY A 32 25.65 6.22 0.04
CA GLY A 32 26.98 6.80 0.18
C GLY A 32 27.11 8.22 -0.34
N GLU A 33 28.25 8.86 -0.09
CA GLU A 33 28.51 10.25 -0.46
C GLU A 33 28.46 10.48 -1.99
N PRO A 34 28.22 11.72 -2.47
CA PRO A 34 28.36 12.07 -3.88
C PRO A 34 29.76 11.72 -4.44
N GLY A 35 29.82 11.21 -5.67
CA GLY A 35 31.09 10.81 -6.30
C GLY A 35 31.72 9.53 -5.72
N ILE A 36 31.11 8.91 -4.70
CA ILE A 36 31.62 7.66 -4.12
C ILE A 36 31.49 6.48 -5.09
N GLY A 37 30.83 6.60 -6.25
CA GLY A 37 30.72 5.53 -7.25
C GLY A 37 29.50 4.61 -7.12
N LYS A 38 28.39 5.10 -6.54
CA LYS A 38 27.11 4.36 -6.44
C LYS A 38 26.55 3.95 -7.80
N THR A 39 26.37 4.91 -8.71
CA THR A 39 25.86 4.71 -10.08
C THR A 39 26.70 3.70 -10.86
N HIS A 40 28.02 3.74 -10.68
CA HIS A 40 28.90 2.79 -11.34
C HIS A 40 28.74 1.38 -10.77
N LEU A 41 28.72 1.24 -9.44
CA LEU A 41 28.48 -0.06 -8.80
C LEU A 41 27.13 -0.65 -9.22
N LEU A 42 26.09 0.17 -9.37
CA LEU A 42 24.79 -0.24 -9.92
C LEU A 42 24.94 -0.82 -11.34
N GLY A 43 25.74 -0.19 -12.21
CA GLY A 43 26.03 -0.70 -13.55
C GLY A 43 26.79 -2.05 -13.54
N GLU A 44 27.77 -2.21 -12.64
CA GLU A 44 28.52 -3.46 -12.49
C GLU A 44 27.65 -4.60 -11.94
N VAL A 45 26.73 -4.32 -11.01
CA VAL A 45 25.73 -5.28 -10.53
C VAL A 45 24.85 -5.74 -11.69
N ILE A 46 24.32 -4.79 -12.48
CA ILE A 46 23.49 -5.07 -13.66
C ILE A 46 24.23 -6.01 -14.62
N ALA A 47 25.50 -5.74 -14.91
CA ALA A 47 26.30 -6.54 -15.84
C ALA A 47 26.52 -8.00 -15.36
N ARG A 48 26.41 -8.26 -14.04
CA ARG A 48 26.54 -9.60 -13.44
C ARG A 48 25.21 -10.31 -13.22
N LEU A 49 24.09 -9.72 -13.66
CA LEU A 49 22.75 -10.28 -13.56
C LEU A 49 22.13 -10.51 -14.96
N PRO A 50 22.74 -11.37 -15.81
CA PRO A 50 22.26 -11.58 -17.18
C PRO A 50 20.86 -12.21 -17.26
N ASP A 51 20.42 -12.89 -16.19
CA ASP A 51 19.09 -13.53 -16.11
C ASP A 51 17.96 -12.53 -15.82
N PHE A 52 18.30 -11.27 -15.56
CA PHE A 52 17.33 -10.21 -15.32
C PHE A 52 17.13 -9.34 -16.55
N ARG A 53 15.88 -9.04 -16.85
CA ARG A 53 15.51 -7.89 -17.68
C ARG A 53 15.71 -6.62 -16.86
N VAL A 54 16.55 -5.70 -17.30
CA VAL A 54 16.87 -4.49 -16.53
C VAL A 54 16.12 -3.28 -17.08
N LEU A 55 15.33 -2.64 -16.22
CA LEU A 55 14.66 -1.37 -16.50
C LEU A 55 15.33 -0.29 -15.64
N ARG A 56 15.92 0.71 -16.29
CA ARG A 56 16.76 1.72 -15.61
C ARG A 56 16.11 3.09 -15.57
N GLY A 57 15.87 3.58 -14.36
CA GLY A 57 15.38 4.94 -14.11
C GLY A 57 16.37 5.76 -13.28
N GLN A 58 16.11 7.06 -13.18
CA GLN A 58 16.84 7.98 -12.31
C GLN A 58 15.85 9.00 -11.73
N ALA A 59 15.96 9.24 -10.43
CA ALA A 59 15.26 10.33 -9.75
C ALA A 59 16.11 11.60 -9.72
N ARG A 60 15.47 12.75 -9.93
CA ARG A 60 16.12 14.07 -10.10
C ARG A 60 15.58 15.08 -9.11
N GLU A 61 16.29 16.19 -8.94
CA GLU A 61 16.01 17.11 -7.84
C GLU A 61 14.66 17.84 -7.95
N LEU A 62 14.10 17.99 -9.15
CA LEU A 62 12.76 18.55 -9.34
C LEU A 62 11.68 17.46 -9.50
N ASP A 63 12.05 16.18 -9.35
CA ASP A 63 11.10 15.07 -9.45
C ASP A 63 10.15 14.99 -8.26
N GLY A 64 10.44 15.66 -7.14
CA GLY A 64 9.57 15.67 -5.96
C GLY A 64 8.11 16.12 -6.23
N GLY A 65 7.86 16.84 -7.33
CA GLY A 65 6.52 17.16 -7.85
C GLY A 65 6.15 16.49 -9.19
N LEU A 66 7.08 15.75 -9.81
CA LEU A 66 6.87 15.01 -11.06
C LEU A 66 6.45 13.57 -10.77
N ALA A 67 5.15 13.38 -10.53
CA ALA A 67 4.58 12.07 -10.23
C ALA A 67 5.07 10.98 -11.21
N TYR A 68 5.61 9.89 -10.67
CA TYR A 68 6.04 8.71 -11.43
C TYR A 68 7.23 8.93 -12.38
N ALA A 69 7.95 10.05 -12.31
CA ALA A 69 9.04 10.36 -13.23
C ALA A 69 10.16 9.29 -13.27
N PRO A 70 10.65 8.73 -12.13
CA PRO A 70 11.67 7.69 -12.16
C PRO A 70 11.18 6.40 -12.82
N LEU A 71 9.91 6.03 -12.60
CA LEU A 71 9.29 4.85 -13.23
C LEU A 71 9.09 5.07 -14.73
N ALA A 72 8.61 6.25 -15.13
CA ALA A 72 8.46 6.61 -16.54
C ALA A 72 9.80 6.58 -17.27
N GLY A 73 10.89 7.00 -16.63
CA GLY A 73 12.25 6.84 -17.15
C GLY A 73 12.64 5.38 -17.33
N ALA A 74 12.38 4.52 -16.34
CA ALA A 74 12.66 3.10 -16.43
C ALA A 74 11.89 2.39 -17.55
N PHE A 75 10.61 2.75 -17.73
CA PHE A 75 9.73 2.18 -18.74
C PHE A 75 9.99 2.70 -20.15
N ALA A 76 10.67 3.83 -20.33
CA ALA A 76 11.00 4.35 -21.66
C ALA A 76 11.78 3.34 -22.52
N SER A 77 12.65 2.54 -21.89
CA SER A 77 13.42 1.48 -22.55
C SER A 77 12.57 0.35 -23.15
N LEU A 78 11.30 0.22 -22.76
CA LEU A 78 10.35 -0.74 -23.31
C LEU A 78 9.61 -0.22 -24.54
N GLY A 79 9.88 1.03 -24.99
CA GLY A 79 9.14 1.72 -26.05
C GLY A 79 8.96 0.93 -27.35
N GLU A 80 9.96 0.15 -27.75
CA GLU A 80 9.90 -0.69 -28.96
C GLU A 80 9.28 -2.06 -28.72
N GLU A 81 9.36 -2.59 -27.49
CA GLU A 81 8.90 -3.94 -27.13
C GLU A 81 7.43 -3.98 -26.68
N ALA A 82 6.96 -2.93 -25.99
CA ALA A 82 5.63 -2.83 -25.41
C ALA A 82 4.98 -1.44 -25.68
N PRO A 83 4.93 -0.98 -26.95
CA PRO A 83 4.44 0.37 -27.27
C PRO A 83 2.97 0.56 -26.87
N THR A 84 2.15 -0.48 -26.98
CA THR A 84 0.71 -0.42 -26.67
C THR A 84 0.49 -0.29 -25.16
N GLU A 85 1.14 -1.12 -24.35
CA GLU A 85 1.00 -1.12 -22.90
C GLU A 85 1.56 0.18 -22.28
N LEU A 86 2.62 0.75 -22.86
CA LEU A 86 3.14 2.05 -22.45
C LEU A 86 2.19 3.19 -22.85
N ALA A 87 1.63 3.15 -24.06
CA ALA A 87 0.63 4.13 -24.48
C ALA A 87 -0.63 4.07 -23.60
N GLU A 88 -1.06 2.87 -23.21
CA GLU A 88 -2.15 2.65 -22.25
C GLU A 88 -1.80 3.20 -20.87
N LEU A 89 -0.59 2.93 -20.35
CA LEU A 89 -0.14 3.44 -19.05
C LEU A 89 -0.09 4.98 -19.03
N TYR A 90 0.53 5.60 -20.04
CA TYR A 90 0.63 7.07 -20.12
C TYR A 90 -0.72 7.71 -20.42
N GLY A 91 -1.53 7.12 -21.30
CA GLY A 91 -2.89 7.55 -21.57
C GLY A 91 -3.77 7.49 -20.32
N ALA A 92 -3.65 6.42 -19.53
CA ALA A 92 -4.34 6.29 -18.26
C ALA A 92 -3.87 7.33 -17.23
N ILE A 93 -2.58 7.65 -17.15
CA ILE A 93 -2.09 8.75 -16.29
C ILE A 93 -2.78 10.07 -16.69
N ASP A 94 -2.91 10.34 -17.98
CA ASP A 94 -3.52 11.56 -18.51
C ASP A 94 -5.04 11.60 -18.31
N GLU A 95 -5.74 10.51 -18.59
CA GLU A 95 -7.18 10.38 -18.32
C GLU A 95 -7.49 10.44 -16.83
N ALA A 96 -6.64 9.87 -15.99
CA ALA A 96 -6.83 9.84 -14.55
C ALA A 96 -6.60 11.23 -13.95
N ALA A 97 -5.68 12.03 -14.51
CA ALA A 97 -5.54 13.44 -14.18
C ALA A 97 -6.83 14.25 -14.46
N LEU A 98 -7.61 13.84 -15.46
CA LEU A 98 -8.94 14.39 -15.77
C LEU A 98 -10.06 13.78 -14.91
N GLY A 99 -9.79 12.73 -14.15
CA GLY A 99 -10.78 11.99 -13.37
C GLY A 99 -11.63 11.01 -14.19
N HIS A 100 -11.09 10.52 -15.32
CA HIS A 100 -11.80 9.65 -16.26
C HIS A 100 -11.18 8.26 -16.44
N SER A 101 -9.94 8.02 -15.99
CA SER A 101 -9.25 6.75 -16.30
C SER A 101 -9.82 5.60 -15.49
N PRO A 102 -10.03 4.41 -16.09
CA PRO A 102 -10.54 3.21 -15.44
C PRO A 102 -9.47 2.38 -14.69
N VAL A 103 -8.19 2.76 -14.63
CA VAL A 103 -7.20 2.03 -13.80
C VAL A 103 -6.14 2.99 -13.23
N ALA A 104 -5.74 2.80 -11.98
CA ALA A 104 -4.67 3.57 -11.38
C ALA A 104 -3.31 3.34 -12.08
N PRO A 105 -2.49 4.39 -12.28
CA PRO A 105 -1.16 4.28 -12.88
C PRO A 105 -0.27 3.25 -12.19
N ALA A 106 -0.37 3.14 -10.86
CA ALA A 106 0.42 2.22 -10.08
C ALA A 106 0.04 0.75 -10.34
N VAL A 107 -1.26 0.45 -10.53
CA VAL A 107 -1.72 -0.90 -10.94
C VAL A 107 -1.32 -1.21 -12.36
N LEU A 108 -1.46 -0.26 -13.30
CA LEU A 108 -1.01 -0.46 -14.68
C LEU A 108 0.49 -0.70 -14.76
N ALA A 109 1.30 0.01 -13.97
CA ALA A 109 2.74 -0.25 -13.86
C ALA A 109 3.03 -1.67 -13.35
N ALA A 110 2.29 -2.16 -12.35
CA ALA A 110 2.43 -3.53 -11.87
C ALA A 110 1.94 -4.58 -12.89
N GLN A 111 0.85 -4.31 -13.61
CA GLN A 111 0.33 -5.18 -14.67
C GLN A 111 1.31 -5.27 -15.85
N LEU A 112 1.85 -4.14 -16.29
CA LEU A 112 2.92 -4.08 -17.29
C LEU A 112 4.11 -4.94 -16.82
N LEU A 113 4.61 -4.72 -15.61
CA LEU A 113 5.72 -5.51 -15.09
C LEU A 113 5.41 -7.00 -14.95
N ALA A 114 4.18 -7.36 -14.63
CA ALA A 114 3.73 -8.75 -14.53
C ALA A 114 3.53 -9.42 -15.89
N SER A 115 3.23 -8.66 -16.95
CA SER A 115 3.11 -9.19 -18.32
C SER A 115 4.47 -9.46 -18.97
N LEU A 116 5.54 -8.81 -18.49
CA LEU A 116 6.89 -9.04 -19.00
C LEU A 116 7.38 -10.48 -18.69
N PRO A 117 8.01 -11.17 -19.64
CA PRO A 117 8.58 -12.48 -19.42
C PRO A 117 9.85 -12.41 -18.57
N GLY A 118 10.07 -13.43 -17.72
CA GLY A 118 11.29 -13.58 -16.92
C GLY A 118 11.29 -12.80 -15.60
N ARG A 119 12.48 -12.62 -15.02
CA ARG A 119 12.70 -11.76 -13.84
C ARG A 119 13.05 -10.35 -14.30
N THR A 120 12.54 -9.35 -13.60
CA THR A 120 12.78 -7.93 -13.93
C THR A 120 13.51 -7.24 -12.78
N LEU A 121 14.58 -6.51 -13.10
CA LEU A 121 15.32 -5.67 -12.17
C LEU A 121 14.99 -4.21 -12.48
N LEU A 122 14.35 -3.54 -11.54
CA LEU A 122 14.10 -2.11 -11.60
C LEU A 122 15.26 -1.37 -10.90
N ALA A 123 16.18 -0.82 -11.70
CA ALA A 123 17.36 -0.14 -11.23
C ALA A 123 17.13 1.38 -11.23
N ILE A 124 17.03 2.00 -10.05
CA ILE A 124 16.72 3.44 -9.92
C ILE A 124 17.87 4.18 -9.23
N ASP A 125 18.51 5.09 -9.97
CA ASP A 125 19.56 5.94 -9.42
C ASP A 125 18.98 7.12 -8.64
N ASP A 126 19.68 7.55 -7.58
CA ASP A 126 19.34 8.69 -6.73
C ASP A 126 17.91 8.69 -6.13
N LEU A 127 17.41 7.50 -5.79
CA LEU A 127 16.05 7.24 -5.29
C LEU A 127 15.54 8.16 -4.16
N HIS A 128 16.42 8.71 -3.33
CA HIS A 128 16.11 9.76 -2.33
C HIS A 128 15.52 11.08 -2.89
N LEU A 129 15.53 11.27 -4.21
CA LEU A 129 14.95 12.42 -4.90
C LEU A 129 13.58 12.12 -5.53
N ALA A 130 13.14 10.85 -5.51
CA ALA A 130 11.87 10.45 -6.12
C ALA A 130 10.68 11.07 -5.40
N ASP A 131 9.59 11.29 -6.14
CA ASP A 131 8.33 11.70 -5.54
C ASP A 131 7.76 10.62 -4.60
N ALA A 132 6.95 11.07 -3.64
CA ALA A 132 6.41 10.19 -2.62
C ALA A 132 5.40 9.16 -3.16
N ASP A 133 4.73 9.42 -4.29
CA ASP A 133 3.84 8.46 -4.93
C ASP A 133 4.67 7.34 -5.60
N THR A 134 5.76 7.67 -6.31
CA THR A 134 6.75 6.69 -6.81
C THR A 134 7.30 5.80 -5.71
N LEU A 135 7.74 6.40 -4.60
CA LEU A 135 8.23 5.62 -3.45
C LEU A 135 7.13 4.70 -2.90
N SER A 136 5.89 5.16 -2.86
CA SER A 136 4.76 4.33 -2.45
C SER A 136 4.57 3.14 -3.39
N VAL A 137 4.69 3.31 -4.72
CA VAL A 137 4.63 2.20 -5.69
C VAL A 137 5.76 1.20 -5.49
N LEU A 138 7.00 1.67 -5.40
CA LEU A 138 8.18 0.82 -5.27
C LEU A 138 8.16 -0.05 -4.01
N ARG A 139 7.52 0.43 -2.93
CA ARG A 139 7.39 -0.32 -1.68
C ARG A 139 6.56 -1.59 -1.82
N TRP A 140 5.41 -1.53 -2.47
CA TRP A 140 4.50 -2.68 -2.55
C TRP A 140 4.71 -3.54 -3.80
N LEU A 141 5.37 -3.01 -4.82
CA LEU A 141 5.54 -3.66 -6.12
C LEU A 141 6.19 -5.07 -6.02
N PRO A 142 7.28 -5.30 -5.26
CA PRO A 142 7.88 -6.63 -5.13
C PRO A 142 6.94 -7.66 -4.50
N HIS A 143 6.06 -7.23 -3.60
CA HIS A 143 5.07 -8.09 -2.94
C HIS A 143 3.96 -8.53 -3.89
N ARG A 144 3.56 -7.66 -4.84
CA ARG A 144 2.53 -7.98 -5.83
C ARG A 144 3.05 -8.68 -7.08
N VAL A 145 4.31 -8.45 -7.44
CA VAL A 145 4.94 -9.06 -8.61
C VAL A 145 6.25 -9.71 -8.15
N PRO A 146 6.21 -10.96 -7.62
CA PRO A 146 7.38 -11.62 -7.01
C PRO A 146 8.60 -11.80 -7.92
N ARG A 147 8.43 -11.61 -9.24
CA ARG A 147 9.50 -11.66 -10.25
C ARG A 147 10.24 -10.33 -10.40
N VAL A 148 9.80 -9.27 -9.74
CA VAL A 148 10.40 -7.93 -9.78
C VAL A 148 11.31 -7.74 -8.56
N ALA A 149 12.57 -7.38 -8.81
CA ALA A 149 13.51 -6.93 -7.79
C ALA A 149 13.83 -5.44 -8.01
N ILE A 150 14.20 -4.72 -6.94
CA ILE A 150 14.49 -3.28 -6.98
C ILE A 150 15.91 -3.05 -6.48
N LEU A 151 16.71 -2.32 -7.28
CA LEU A 151 18.04 -1.86 -6.91
C LEU A 151 18.08 -0.33 -6.95
N GLY A 152 18.10 0.30 -5.78
CA GLY A 152 18.17 1.75 -5.64
C GLY A 152 19.57 2.24 -5.30
N THR A 153 19.92 3.46 -5.70
CA THR A 153 21.01 4.21 -5.05
C THR A 153 20.46 5.42 -4.31
N ALA A 154 21.13 5.86 -3.24
CA ALA A 154 20.74 7.08 -2.55
C ALA A 154 21.89 7.75 -1.78
N ARG A 155 21.79 9.06 -1.55
CA ARG A 155 22.69 9.78 -0.62
C ARG A 155 22.27 9.59 0.83
N ARG A 156 20.95 9.57 1.06
CA ARG A 156 20.28 9.37 2.34
C ARG A 156 19.21 8.28 2.15
N PRO A 157 18.91 7.47 3.18
CA PRO A 157 17.88 6.45 3.04
C PRO A 157 16.54 7.11 2.67
N PRO A 158 15.89 6.69 1.57
CA PRO A 158 14.52 7.08 1.26
C PRO A 158 13.56 6.41 2.26
N ALA A 159 12.31 6.87 2.31
CA ALA A 159 11.26 6.24 3.11
C ALA A 159 10.77 4.94 2.44
N LEU A 160 11.60 3.91 2.44
CA LEU A 160 11.36 2.59 1.85
C LEU A 160 11.89 1.51 2.77
N ASP A 161 11.15 0.39 2.86
CA ASP A 161 11.68 -0.84 3.45
C ASP A 161 12.70 -1.43 2.48
N VAL A 162 13.89 -1.73 3.00
CA VAL A 162 15.00 -2.27 2.23
C VAL A 162 15.48 -3.55 2.88
N ASP A 163 15.55 -4.63 2.11
CA ASP A 163 16.02 -5.93 2.59
C ASP A 163 17.52 -5.89 2.85
N LEU A 164 18.25 -5.12 2.04
CA LEU A 164 19.67 -4.89 2.20
C LEU A 164 20.05 -3.44 1.91
N ALA A 165 20.57 -2.75 2.93
CA ALA A 165 21.19 -1.43 2.77
C ALA A 165 22.71 -1.55 2.88
N ILE A 166 23.44 -1.13 1.83
CA ILE A 166 24.90 -1.06 1.83
C ILE A 166 25.33 0.39 1.75
N ARG A 167 26.14 0.84 2.69
CA ARG A 167 26.79 2.16 2.63
C ARG A 167 28.19 2.00 2.05
N LEU A 168 28.48 2.71 0.97
CA LEU A 168 29.81 2.77 0.37
C LEU A 168 30.71 3.71 1.17
N GLU A 169 31.80 3.16 1.66
CA GLU A 169 32.84 3.91 2.36
C GLU A 169 33.91 4.43 1.38
N PRO A 170 34.66 5.48 1.77
CA PRO A 170 35.82 5.94 1.00
C PRO A 170 36.86 4.82 0.82
N LEU A 171 37.50 4.80 -0.35
CA LEU A 171 38.57 3.86 -0.65
C LEU A 171 39.76 4.05 0.30
N SER A 172 40.27 2.93 0.80
CA SER A 172 41.51 2.86 1.54
C SER A 172 42.70 3.25 0.66
N MET A 173 43.84 3.55 1.29
CA MET A 173 45.07 3.93 0.58
C MET A 173 45.52 2.85 -0.44
N PRO A 174 45.51 1.54 -0.13
CA PRO A 174 45.80 0.48 -1.11
C PRO A 174 44.83 0.47 -2.31
N GLU A 175 43.54 0.72 -2.07
CA GLU A 175 42.54 0.76 -3.13
C GLU A 175 42.69 2.01 -4.02
N VAL A 176 43.05 3.16 -3.43
CA VAL A 176 43.44 4.35 -4.19
C VAL A 176 44.70 4.08 -5.03
N ALA A 177 45.67 3.33 -4.51
CA ALA A 177 46.84 2.92 -5.28
C ALA A 177 46.45 2.09 -6.51
N GLY A 178 45.53 1.14 -6.33
CA GLY A 178 44.96 0.34 -7.42
C GLY A 178 44.24 1.21 -8.45
N LEU A 179 43.37 2.11 -8.00
CA LEU A 179 42.65 3.06 -8.85
C LEU A 179 43.61 3.91 -9.70
N VAL A 180 44.63 4.52 -9.07
CA VAL A 180 45.62 5.36 -9.75
C VAL A 180 46.45 4.54 -10.74
N THR A 181 46.79 3.30 -10.40
CA THR A 181 47.51 2.38 -11.30
C THR A 181 46.71 2.11 -12.57
N THR A 182 45.41 1.83 -12.43
CA THR A 182 44.53 1.60 -13.58
C THR A 182 44.39 2.85 -14.44
N LEU A 183 44.24 4.04 -13.84
CA LEU A 183 44.12 5.31 -14.58
C LEU A 183 45.39 5.70 -15.34
N LEU A 184 46.56 5.48 -14.75
CA LEU A 184 47.85 5.84 -15.34
C LEU A 184 48.43 4.76 -16.26
N GLY A 185 47.87 3.54 -16.23
CA GLY A 185 48.39 2.37 -16.95
C GLY A 185 49.77 1.89 -16.47
N ARG A 186 50.25 2.39 -15.32
CA ARG A 186 51.55 2.07 -14.72
C ARG A 186 51.49 2.25 -13.21
N THR A 187 52.36 1.57 -12.47
CA THR A 187 52.44 1.69 -11.01
C THR A 187 52.92 3.09 -10.60
N PRO A 188 52.09 3.87 -9.87
CA PRO A 188 52.46 5.19 -9.35
C PRO A 188 53.45 5.08 -8.19
N SER A 189 54.20 6.14 -7.90
CA SER A 189 55.02 6.20 -6.69
C SER A 189 54.17 6.41 -5.43
N ASP A 190 54.64 5.91 -4.29
CA ASP A 190 53.99 6.10 -2.98
C ASP A 190 53.67 7.56 -2.67
N THR A 191 54.52 8.49 -3.12
CA THR A 191 54.31 9.92 -2.96
C THR A 191 53.09 10.40 -3.74
N ILE A 192 52.88 9.92 -4.97
CA ILE A 192 51.72 10.24 -5.79
C ILE A 192 50.47 9.63 -5.16
N VAL A 193 50.51 8.36 -4.75
CA VAL A 193 49.36 7.69 -4.12
C VAL A 193 48.96 8.39 -2.81
N ARG A 194 49.92 8.68 -1.92
CA ARG A 194 49.65 9.40 -0.67
C ARG A 194 49.07 10.79 -0.93
N ARG A 195 49.58 11.49 -1.95
CA ARG A 195 49.08 12.81 -2.33
C ARG A 195 47.66 12.72 -2.90
N VAL A 196 47.39 11.77 -3.80
CA VAL A 196 46.05 11.55 -4.36
C VAL A 196 45.07 11.13 -3.26
N HIS A 197 45.44 10.20 -2.37
CA HIS A 197 44.60 9.77 -1.24
C HIS A 197 44.35 10.91 -0.24
N MET A 198 45.36 11.74 0.07
CA MET A 198 45.18 12.91 0.93
C MET A 198 44.21 13.92 0.30
N ILE A 199 44.31 14.15 -1.01
CA ILE A 199 43.46 15.06 -1.77
C ILE A 199 42.03 14.52 -1.86
N SER A 200 41.88 13.24 -2.23
CA SER A 200 40.57 12.63 -2.46
C SER A 200 39.86 12.18 -1.19
N ARG A 201 40.61 12.02 -0.09
CA ARG A 201 40.19 11.31 1.13
C ARG A 201 39.53 9.96 0.83
N GLY A 202 40.01 9.26 -0.20
CA GLY A 202 39.48 7.98 -0.63
C GLY A 202 38.24 8.05 -1.53
N ASN A 203 37.68 9.23 -1.82
CA ASN A 203 36.56 9.32 -2.76
C ASN A 203 37.05 9.02 -4.20
N PRO A 204 36.52 7.98 -4.89
CA PRO A 204 36.99 7.57 -6.21
C PRO A 204 36.97 8.66 -7.27
N TRP A 205 35.90 9.46 -7.32
CA TRP A 205 35.79 10.54 -8.30
C TRP A 205 36.82 11.65 -8.04
N PHE A 206 36.99 12.07 -6.77
CA PHE A 206 38.03 13.05 -6.43
C PHE A 206 39.45 12.50 -6.67
N ALA A 207 39.67 11.19 -6.50
CA ALA A 207 40.95 10.57 -6.82
C ALA A 207 41.24 10.62 -8.33
N GLN A 208 40.23 10.37 -9.17
CA GLN A 208 40.34 10.50 -10.63
C GLN A 208 40.66 11.94 -11.04
N GLU A 209 39.93 12.93 -10.52
CA GLU A 209 40.17 14.34 -10.81
C GLU A 209 41.55 14.81 -10.34
N ALA A 210 42.02 14.33 -9.17
CA ALA A 210 43.37 14.61 -8.69
C ALA A 210 44.44 14.06 -9.63
N VAL A 211 44.24 12.85 -10.18
CA VAL A 211 45.13 12.26 -11.18
C VAL A 211 45.11 13.07 -12.49
N LEU A 212 43.92 13.41 -13.01
CA LEU A 212 43.77 14.21 -14.23
C LEU A 212 44.45 15.58 -14.10
N SER A 213 44.29 16.25 -12.95
CA SER A 213 44.93 17.54 -12.66
C SER A 213 46.45 17.45 -12.60
N LEU A 214 46.98 16.35 -12.04
CA LEU A 214 48.43 16.09 -12.00
C LEU A 214 49.00 15.81 -13.40
N VAL A 215 48.24 15.17 -14.29
CA VAL A 215 48.64 14.88 -15.66
C VAL A 215 48.59 16.13 -16.55
N GLN A 216 47.63 17.03 -16.34
CA GLN A 216 47.43 18.24 -17.14
C GLN A 216 48.25 19.47 -16.66
N GLY A 217 49.07 19.34 -15.61
CA GLY A 217 50.06 20.34 -15.22
C GLY A 217 49.55 21.57 -14.45
N GLY A 218 48.29 21.57 -13.97
CA GLY A 218 47.69 22.68 -13.22
C GLY A 218 47.44 22.31 -11.75
N ALA A 219 48.38 22.60 -10.86
CA ALA A 219 48.19 22.37 -9.43
C ALA A 219 47.32 23.46 -8.78
N VAL A 220 46.07 23.17 -8.38
CA VAL A 220 45.44 23.75 -7.17
C VAL A 220 44.31 22.83 -6.65
N TRP A 221 44.40 22.36 -5.40
CA TRP A 221 43.20 21.95 -4.63
C TRP A 221 43.35 22.25 -3.12
N SER A 222 42.21 22.50 -2.46
CA SER A 222 42.05 22.82 -1.03
C SER A 222 40.92 21.98 -0.39
N PRO A 223 41.05 21.54 0.89
CA PRO A 223 40.13 20.62 1.57
C PRO A 223 38.68 21.08 1.78
N ASP A 224 38.37 22.34 1.52
CA ASP A 224 37.04 22.93 1.65
C ASP A 224 36.11 22.59 0.45
N PRO A 225 34.85 22.15 0.65
CA PRO A 225 33.83 22.04 -0.40
C PRO A 225 33.69 23.31 -1.28
N GLY A 226 33.88 24.51 -0.71
CA GLY A 226 33.86 25.77 -1.47
C GLY A 226 34.99 25.88 -2.50
N ALA A 227 36.20 25.44 -2.14
CA ALA A 227 37.35 25.44 -3.05
C ALA A 227 37.28 24.38 -4.18
N ARG A 228 36.49 23.31 -3.98
CA ARG A 228 36.18 22.26 -4.98
C ARG A 228 35.33 22.77 -6.13
N ARG A 229 34.24 23.49 -5.83
CA ARG A 229 33.45 24.23 -6.83
C ARG A 229 34.34 25.14 -7.65
N GLY A 230 35.25 25.86 -6.99
CA GLY A 230 36.21 26.74 -7.65
C GLY A 230 37.12 26.06 -8.66
N ALA A 231 37.46 24.77 -8.56
CA ALA A 231 38.31 24.07 -9.53
C ALA A 231 37.55 23.70 -10.83
N ILE A 232 36.35 23.10 -10.69
CA ILE A 232 35.44 22.81 -11.81
C ILE A 232 35.07 24.11 -12.52
N LEU A 233 34.68 25.11 -11.74
CA LEU A 233 34.37 26.44 -12.24
C LEU A 233 35.59 27.10 -12.90
N ARG A 234 36.81 27.01 -12.36
CA ARG A 234 38.02 27.54 -13.03
C ARG A 234 38.29 26.91 -14.39
N ARG A 235 38.11 25.59 -14.53
CA ARG A 235 38.22 24.89 -15.82
C ARG A 235 37.17 25.37 -16.83
N LEU A 236 35.94 25.58 -16.36
CA LEU A 236 34.85 26.14 -17.18
C LEU A 236 35.02 27.64 -17.46
N PHE A 237 35.59 28.41 -16.52
CA PHE A 237 35.81 29.85 -16.63
C PHE A 237 36.94 30.20 -17.60
N GLN A 238 37.82 29.25 -17.92
CA GLN A 238 38.80 29.35 -19.02
C GLN A 238 38.19 29.18 -20.41
N ARG A 239 36.90 28.84 -20.50
CA ARG A 239 36.18 28.70 -21.77
C ARG A 239 35.54 30.01 -22.24
N ASP A 240 35.15 29.99 -23.50
CA ASP A 240 34.34 31.04 -24.09
C ASP A 240 32.97 31.16 -23.41
N GLN A 241 32.30 32.28 -23.65
CA GLN A 241 30.99 32.55 -23.07
C GLN A 241 29.93 31.52 -23.53
N GLY A 242 30.07 31.00 -24.76
CA GLY A 242 29.20 29.97 -25.33
C GLY A 242 29.22 28.67 -24.53
N GLY A 243 30.40 28.10 -24.27
CA GLY A 243 30.54 26.85 -23.52
C GLY A 243 29.98 26.93 -22.10
N ARG A 244 30.17 28.06 -21.41
CA ARG A 244 29.62 28.27 -20.05
C ARG A 244 28.11 28.36 -20.06
N THR A 245 27.54 29.11 -21.01
CA THR A 245 26.09 29.31 -21.11
C THR A 245 25.39 27.99 -21.42
N LEU A 246 25.93 27.21 -22.37
CA LEU A 246 25.38 25.90 -22.74
C LEU A 246 25.43 24.90 -21.56
N ALA A 247 26.55 24.83 -20.84
CA ALA A 247 26.68 23.96 -19.67
C ALA A 247 25.71 24.33 -18.55
N LYS A 248 25.49 25.62 -18.30
CA LYS A 248 24.54 26.13 -17.29
C LYS A 248 23.09 25.82 -17.65
N VAL A 249 22.71 25.99 -18.92
CA VAL A 249 21.36 25.61 -19.42
C VAL A 249 21.14 24.10 -19.29
N LEU A 250 22.13 23.30 -19.71
CA LEU A 250 22.07 21.84 -19.56
C LEU A 250 21.96 21.42 -18.10
N ALA A 251 22.67 22.08 -17.17
CA ALA A 251 22.55 21.82 -15.74
C ALA A 251 21.13 22.09 -15.22
N ALA A 252 20.47 23.17 -15.65
CA ALA A 252 19.09 23.46 -15.27
C ALA A 252 18.08 22.45 -15.84
N LEU A 253 18.23 22.03 -17.10
CA LEU A 253 17.39 20.99 -17.73
C LEU A 253 17.62 19.61 -17.12
N SER A 254 18.85 19.29 -16.71
CA SER A 254 19.18 17.99 -16.13
C SER A 254 18.46 17.69 -14.81
N ARG A 255 17.79 18.69 -14.22
CA ARG A 255 16.97 18.54 -13.01
C ARG A 255 15.61 17.89 -13.25
N THR A 256 15.16 17.82 -14.50
CA THR A 256 13.87 17.23 -14.93
C THR A 256 14.03 16.21 -16.05
N ARG A 257 15.12 16.28 -16.83
CA ARG A 257 15.40 15.35 -17.95
C ARG A 257 16.79 14.74 -17.85
N GLU A 258 16.96 13.56 -18.45
CA GLU A 258 18.26 12.90 -18.52
C GLU A 258 19.13 13.47 -19.63
N ASN A 259 18.52 13.60 -20.80
CA ASN A 259 19.20 13.83 -22.06
C ASN A 259 18.55 15.01 -22.78
N THR A 260 19.37 15.80 -23.46
CA THR A 260 18.88 16.88 -24.32
C THR A 260 19.77 16.96 -25.56
N ASP A 261 19.12 17.07 -26.73
CA ASP A 261 19.81 17.30 -27.99
C ASP A 261 20.44 18.70 -28.05
N LEU A 262 21.44 18.85 -28.92
CA LEU A 262 22.17 20.11 -29.07
C LEU A 262 21.26 21.26 -29.54
N GLU A 263 20.29 20.99 -30.41
CA GLU A 263 19.42 22.02 -31.00
C GLU A 263 18.59 22.77 -29.93
N PRO A 264 17.82 22.10 -29.05
CA PRO A 264 17.16 22.76 -27.91
C PRO A 264 18.14 23.49 -26.98
N LEU A 265 19.32 22.92 -26.73
CA LEU A 265 20.33 23.54 -25.87
C LEU A 265 20.88 24.83 -26.48
N ALA A 266 21.13 24.85 -27.78
CA ALA A 266 21.60 26.02 -28.52
C ALA A 266 20.55 27.14 -28.47
N GLU A 267 19.28 26.81 -28.71
CA GLU A 267 18.16 27.75 -28.65
C GLU A 267 18.01 28.35 -27.24
N LEU A 268 18.02 27.52 -26.20
CA LEU A 268 17.91 27.94 -24.79
C LEU A 268 19.15 28.68 -24.29
N ALA A 269 20.33 28.43 -24.86
CA ALA A 269 21.52 29.23 -24.62
C ALA A 269 21.48 30.56 -25.38
N GLY A 270 20.73 30.64 -26.50
CA GLY A 270 20.70 31.80 -27.39
C GLY A 270 21.93 31.87 -28.30
N LEU A 271 22.50 30.72 -28.66
CA LEU A 271 23.69 30.59 -29.48
C LEU A 271 23.29 30.23 -30.92
N GLY A 272 24.01 30.78 -31.91
CA GLY A 272 23.86 30.33 -33.29
C GLY A 272 24.40 28.91 -33.49
N ALA A 273 23.91 28.18 -34.49
CA ALA A 273 24.25 26.76 -34.71
C ALA A 273 25.77 26.47 -34.66
N ARG A 274 26.58 27.24 -35.41
CA ARG A 274 28.05 27.06 -35.45
C ARG A 274 28.75 27.37 -34.12
N GLU A 275 28.23 28.35 -33.37
CA GLU A 275 28.78 28.71 -32.06
C GLU A 275 28.44 27.63 -31.03
N ALA A 276 27.21 27.11 -31.07
CA ALA A 276 26.77 26.02 -30.23
C ALA A 276 27.57 24.73 -30.50
N GLU A 277 27.79 24.36 -31.76
CA GLU A 277 28.64 23.22 -32.14
C GLU A 277 30.07 23.36 -31.57
N HIS A 278 30.71 24.52 -31.75
CA HIS A 278 32.05 24.75 -31.23
C HIS A 278 32.12 24.67 -29.70
N ALA A 279 31.15 25.30 -29.01
CA ALA A 279 31.02 25.26 -27.57
C ALA A 279 30.77 23.83 -27.05
N PHE A 280 29.92 23.08 -27.74
CA PHE A 280 29.55 21.71 -27.41
C PHE A 280 30.71 20.73 -27.58
N ASP A 281 31.44 20.79 -28.70
CA ASP A 281 32.65 20.00 -28.95
C ASP A 281 33.70 20.23 -27.87
N GLY A 282 33.82 21.48 -27.42
CA GLY A 282 34.59 21.81 -26.23
C GLY A 282 34.09 20.99 -25.03
N LEU A 283 32.82 21.08 -24.67
CA LEU A 283 32.25 20.41 -23.48
C LEU A 283 32.46 18.89 -23.50
N VAL A 284 32.36 18.26 -24.67
CA VAL A 284 32.67 16.84 -24.85
C VAL A 284 34.16 16.56 -24.70
N ARG A 285 35.03 17.36 -25.33
CA ARG A 285 36.51 17.20 -25.24
C ARG A 285 37.02 17.27 -23.80
N ASP A 286 36.40 18.12 -22.98
CA ASP A 286 36.76 18.26 -21.57
C ASP A 286 36.06 17.24 -20.66
N GLY A 287 35.17 16.40 -21.19
CA GLY A 287 34.44 15.42 -20.39
C GLY A 287 33.45 16.07 -19.42
N VAL A 288 32.95 17.27 -19.72
CA VAL A 288 31.85 17.91 -18.98
C VAL A 288 30.51 17.35 -19.45
N VAL A 289 30.40 17.07 -20.75
CA VAL A 289 29.23 16.47 -21.40
C VAL A 289 29.61 15.12 -21.98
N THR A 290 28.70 14.15 -21.85
CA THR A 290 28.85 12.81 -22.39
C THR A 290 27.66 12.43 -23.24
N ARG A 291 27.93 11.71 -24.35
CA ARG A 291 26.90 11.12 -25.20
C ARG A 291 26.25 9.94 -24.48
N THR A 292 24.93 9.91 -24.50
CA THR A 292 24.10 8.80 -24.03
C THR A 292 23.40 8.14 -25.22
N ALA A 293 22.58 7.11 -24.96
CA ALA A 293 21.81 6.44 -26.02
C ALA A 293 20.77 7.37 -26.69
N GLU A 294 20.25 8.35 -25.95
CA GLU A 294 19.11 9.20 -26.35
C GLU A 294 19.47 10.70 -26.40
N GLY A 295 20.76 11.06 -26.49
CA GLY A 295 21.20 12.45 -26.61
C GLY A 295 22.48 12.74 -25.82
N TYR A 296 22.48 13.86 -25.10
CA TYR A 296 23.62 14.31 -24.31
C TYR A 296 23.22 14.71 -22.90
N GLY A 297 24.08 14.35 -21.94
CA GLY A 297 23.91 14.66 -20.53
C GLY A 297 25.22 15.11 -19.89
N LEU A 298 25.14 15.60 -18.65
CA LEU A 298 26.33 15.96 -17.89
C LEU A 298 27.06 14.70 -17.42
N ALA A 299 28.38 14.72 -17.52
CA ALA A 299 29.23 13.57 -17.21
C ALA A 299 29.13 13.13 -15.73
N HIS A 300 28.79 14.06 -14.82
CA HIS A 300 28.71 13.76 -13.41
C HIS A 300 27.71 14.66 -12.65
N PRO A 301 26.94 14.13 -11.68
CA PRO A 301 25.98 14.91 -10.88
C PRO A 301 26.62 16.09 -10.12
N LEU A 302 27.87 15.95 -9.63
CA LEU A 302 28.58 17.07 -8.98
C LEU A 302 28.89 18.23 -9.92
N VAL A 303 29.07 17.95 -11.21
CA VAL A 303 29.28 18.99 -12.23
C VAL A 303 27.97 19.73 -12.46
N ALA A 304 26.85 19.01 -12.52
CA ALA A 304 25.51 19.61 -12.58
C ALA A 304 25.23 20.51 -11.37
N GLU A 305 25.49 20.00 -10.16
CA GLU A 305 25.32 20.74 -8.90
C GLU A 305 26.20 22.01 -8.87
N ALA A 306 27.47 21.89 -9.23
CA ALA A 306 28.39 23.05 -9.27
C ALA A 306 28.00 24.10 -10.32
N LEU A 307 27.59 23.67 -11.52
CA LEU A 307 27.13 24.56 -12.59
C LEU A 307 25.82 25.27 -12.22
N TYR A 308 24.91 24.55 -11.56
CA TYR A 308 23.62 25.08 -11.14
C TYR A 308 23.72 26.00 -9.91
N ASP A 309 24.64 25.70 -8.98
CA ASP A 309 24.96 26.59 -7.86
C ASP A 309 25.63 27.88 -8.33
N ASP A 310 26.39 27.85 -9.43
CA ASP A 310 26.98 29.05 -10.05
C ASP A 310 25.95 29.91 -10.79
N LEU A 311 24.75 29.39 -11.07
CA LEU A 311 23.63 30.22 -11.49
C LEU A 311 23.21 31.09 -10.30
N GLY A 312 23.66 32.35 -10.29
CA GLY A 312 23.14 33.36 -9.36
C GLY A 312 21.62 33.47 -9.47
N VAL A 313 20.96 34.01 -8.44
CA VAL A 313 19.49 34.04 -8.33
C VAL A 313 18.80 34.58 -9.59
N THR A 314 19.31 35.66 -10.18
CA THR A 314 18.75 36.28 -11.39
C THR A 314 18.98 35.43 -12.65
N GLU A 315 20.18 34.85 -12.79
CA GLU A 315 20.52 34.01 -13.95
C GLU A 315 19.71 32.71 -13.92
N ARG A 316 19.59 32.10 -12.73
CA ARG A 316 18.74 30.91 -12.49
C ARG A 316 17.31 31.18 -12.92
N ARG A 317 16.72 32.29 -12.45
CA ARG A 317 15.36 32.67 -12.85
C ARG A 317 15.23 32.77 -14.36
N ARG A 318 16.12 33.53 -15.01
CA ARG A 318 16.13 33.69 -16.47
C ARG A 318 16.22 32.37 -17.23
N VAL A 319 17.09 31.45 -16.81
CA VAL A 319 17.24 30.13 -17.45
C VAL A 319 15.96 29.31 -17.30
N HIS A 320 15.38 29.25 -16.09
CA HIS A 320 14.14 28.53 -15.85
C HIS A 320 12.94 29.13 -16.62
N THR A 321 12.83 30.45 -16.71
CA THR A 321 11.81 31.12 -17.53
C THR A 321 11.93 30.72 -19.01
N ARG A 322 13.14 30.77 -19.58
CA ARG A 322 13.36 30.36 -20.99
C ARG A 322 13.01 28.90 -21.24
N ILE A 323 13.33 28.01 -20.31
CA ILE A 323 12.95 26.59 -20.38
C ILE A 323 11.42 26.44 -20.36
N ALA A 324 10.73 27.14 -19.45
CA ALA A 324 9.28 27.11 -19.36
C ALA A 324 8.60 27.65 -20.64
N GLU A 325 9.08 28.76 -21.20
CA GLU A 325 8.60 29.34 -22.46
C GLU A 325 8.82 28.39 -23.64
N TRP A 326 9.98 27.72 -23.69
CA TRP A 326 10.27 26.70 -24.69
C TRP A 326 9.31 25.51 -24.58
N LEU A 327 9.11 24.95 -23.38
CA LEU A 327 8.14 23.86 -23.15
C LEU A 327 6.72 24.26 -23.57
N GLN A 328 6.34 25.52 -23.34
CA GLN A 328 5.03 26.02 -23.72
C GLN A 328 4.86 26.14 -25.24
N ARG A 329 5.91 26.57 -25.97
CA ARG A 329 5.91 26.61 -27.44
C ARG A 329 5.89 25.23 -28.07
N GLU A 330 6.64 24.29 -27.51
CA GLU A 330 6.69 22.89 -27.95
C GLU A 330 5.39 22.11 -27.66
N GLY A 331 4.47 22.71 -26.89
CA GLY A 331 3.18 22.14 -26.55
C GLY A 331 3.20 21.34 -25.25
N LEU A 332 2.23 21.63 -24.38
CA LEU A 332 2.04 20.98 -23.08
C LEU A 332 1.05 19.81 -23.18
N THR A 333 1.34 18.84 -24.05
CA THR A 333 0.55 17.61 -24.20
C THR A 333 0.96 16.58 -23.15
N GLY A 334 -0.03 16.06 -22.42
CA GLY A 334 0.16 15.07 -21.37
C GLY A 334 0.64 15.63 -20.03
N THR A 335 0.36 14.88 -18.97
CA THR A 335 0.57 15.26 -17.57
C THR A 335 2.03 15.53 -17.29
N ARG A 336 2.94 14.68 -17.78
CA ARG A 336 4.38 14.82 -17.55
C ARG A 336 4.93 16.16 -18.04
N ARG A 337 4.57 16.59 -19.25
CA ARG A 337 5.04 17.88 -19.80
C ARG A 337 4.49 19.06 -19.01
N VAL A 338 3.25 19.00 -18.53
CA VAL A 338 2.68 20.07 -17.70
C VAL A 338 3.37 20.14 -16.34
N LEU A 339 3.67 19.01 -15.71
CA LEU A 339 4.37 18.99 -14.43
C LEU A 339 5.81 19.50 -14.59
N GLU A 340 6.50 19.14 -15.68
CA GLU A 340 7.84 19.65 -15.98
C GLU A 340 7.83 21.17 -16.17
N TRP A 341 6.90 21.67 -16.99
CA TRP A 341 6.69 23.10 -17.17
C TRP A 341 6.45 23.79 -15.82
N ALA A 342 5.58 23.23 -14.97
CA ALA A 342 5.28 23.81 -13.67
C ALA A 342 6.50 23.85 -12.74
N ALA A 343 7.36 22.83 -12.77
CA ALA A 343 8.62 22.82 -12.03
C ALA A 343 9.57 23.94 -12.48
N HIS A 344 9.66 24.23 -13.77
CA HIS A 344 10.49 25.34 -14.25
C HIS A 344 9.86 26.71 -13.96
N VAL A 345 8.54 26.87 -14.11
CA VAL A 345 7.85 28.12 -13.75
C VAL A 345 7.96 28.40 -12.24
N ALA A 346 7.89 27.37 -11.39
CA ALA A 346 8.07 27.49 -9.95
C ALA A 346 9.43 28.10 -9.54
N GLU A 347 10.50 27.79 -10.29
CA GLU A 347 11.85 28.28 -10.01
C GLU A 347 12.18 29.61 -10.71
N GLY A 348 11.55 29.88 -11.87
CA GLY A 348 11.90 31.03 -12.72
C GLY A 348 10.85 32.13 -12.86
N GLY A 349 9.57 31.80 -12.68
CA GLY A 349 8.45 32.72 -12.90
C GLY A 349 8.33 33.79 -11.81
N SER A 350 7.51 34.80 -12.08
CA SER A 350 6.99 35.69 -11.05
C SER A 350 6.17 34.89 -10.01
N PRO A 351 5.98 35.40 -8.77
CA PRO A 351 5.18 34.71 -7.76
C PRO A 351 3.78 34.30 -8.25
N ASP A 352 3.12 35.14 -9.04
CA ASP A 352 1.78 34.87 -9.60
C ASP A 352 1.79 33.75 -10.66
N GLU A 353 2.80 33.76 -11.54
CA GLU A 353 3.00 32.71 -12.54
C GLU A 353 3.33 31.38 -11.87
N ALA A 354 4.23 31.40 -10.87
CA ALA A 354 4.60 30.23 -10.07
C ALA A 354 3.39 29.64 -9.35
N LEU A 355 2.60 30.47 -8.67
CA LEU A 355 1.38 30.04 -7.99
C LEU A 355 0.38 29.39 -8.98
N THR A 356 0.17 30.03 -10.13
CA THR A 356 -0.72 29.51 -11.18
C THR A 356 -0.25 28.15 -11.71
N ALA A 357 1.05 28.01 -11.97
CA ALA A 357 1.64 26.77 -12.47
C ALA A 357 1.59 25.64 -11.43
N MET A 358 1.94 25.91 -10.17
CA MET A 358 1.85 24.95 -9.07
C MET A 358 0.40 24.51 -8.82
N MET A 359 -0.57 25.44 -8.87
CA MET A 359 -1.99 25.09 -8.76
C MET A 359 -2.48 24.23 -9.92
N ARG A 360 -2.00 24.46 -11.15
CA ARG A 360 -2.30 23.61 -12.31
C ARG A 360 -1.72 22.21 -12.11
N ALA A 361 -0.47 22.10 -11.67
CA ALA A 361 0.18 20.83 -11.37
C ALA A 361 -0.56 20.05 -10.28
N ALA A 362 -0.89 20.71 -9.16
CA ALA A 362 -1.65 20.10 -8.06
C ALA A 362 -3.04 19.61 -8.49
N LYS A 363 -3.72 20.32 -9.39
CA LYS A 363 -5.03 19.90 -9.93
C LYS A 363 -4.93 18.66 -10.81
N LEU A 364 -3.84 18.52 -11.58
CA LEU A 364 -3.60 17.36 -12.43
C LEU A 364 -3.28 16.10 -11.62
N THR A 365 -2.52 16.23 -10.52
CA THR A 365 -2.08 15.06 -9.73
C THR A 365 -3.03 14.67 -8.60
N ARG A 366 -4.02 15.50 -8.22
CA ARG A 366 -4.88 15.26 -7.04
C ARG A 366 -5.64 13.93 -7.01
N TRP A 367 -5.83 13.29 -8.16
CA TRP A 367 -6.53 12.01 -8.27
C TRP A 367 -5.55 10.84 -8.40
N THR A 368 -4.44 11.01 -9.12
CA THR A 368 -3.50 9.92 -9.43
C THR A 368 -2.29 9.84 -8.52
N ALA A 369 -1.88 10.97 -7.96
CA ALA A 369 -0.64 11.15 -7.23
C ALA A 369 -0.88 12.20 -6.13
N PRO A 370 -1.71 11.86 -5.12
CA PRO A 370 -2.12 12.80 -4.08
C PRO A 370 -0.93 13.33 -3.26
N LEU A 371 0.16 12.58 -3.12
CA LEU A 371 1.34 13.09 -2.40
C LEU A 371 2.11 14.14 -3.20
N SER A 372 2.16 13.97 -4.53
CA SER A 372 2.68 14.98 -5.46
C SER A 372 1.77 16.22 -5.47
N ALA A 373 0.44 16.05 -5.40
CA ALA A 373 -0.47 17.19 -5.23
C ALA A 373 -0.21 17.94 -3.91
N ALA A 374 0.01 17.20 -2.81
CA ALA A 374 0.36 17.77 -1.52
C ALA A 374 1.69 18.53 -1.56
N HIS A 375 2.69 18.05 -2.32
CA HIS A 375 3.94 18.76 -2.59
C HIS A 375 3.67 20.11 -3.25
N TRP A 376 2.91 20.14 -4.34
CA TRP A 376 2.61 21.38 -5.07
C TRP A 376 1.80 22.39 -4.25
N TYR A 377 0.78 21.94 -3.50
CA TYR A 377 0.05 22.82 -2.58
C TYR A 377 0.96 23.39 -1.47
N GLY A 378 1.89 22.58 -0.97
CA GLY A 378 2.88 23.02 0.02
C GLY A 378 3.80 24.10 -0.52
N ARG A 379 4.38 23.90 -1.71
CA ARG A 379 5.23 24.89 -2.39
C ARG A 379 4.48 26.18 -2.69
N ALA A 380 3.23 26.08 -3.15
CA ALA A 380 2.37 27.24 -3.35
C ALA A 380 2.12 28.01 -2.04
N ALA A 381 1.89 27.29 -0.93
CA ALA A 381 1.66 27.89 0.39
C ALA A 381 2.89 28.59 0.98
N GLU A 382 4.10 28.29 0.51
CA GLU A 382 5.34 28.96 0.93
C GLU A 382 5.46 30.37 0.36
N ILE A 383 4.88 30.63 -0.81
CA ILE A 383 4.99 31.90 -1.53
C ILE A 383 3.70 32.72 -1.54
N ALA A 384 2.55 32.11 -1.23
CA ALA A 384 1.26 32.79 -1.21
C ALA A 384 1.04 33.59 0.09
N ASP A 385 0.47 34.79 -0.03
CA ASP A 385 0.08 35.60 1.13
C ASP A 385 -1.08 34.96 1.92
N ASP A 386 -2.11 34.47 1.21
CA ASP A 386 -3.20 33.67 1.79
C ASP A 386 -2.97 32.17 1.60
N LYS A 387 -2.28 31.57 2.58
CA LYS A 387 -1.92 30.15 2.56
C LYS A 387 -2.99 29.21 3.11
N GLY A 388 -4.10 29.71 3.66
CA GLY A 388 -5.08 28.89 4.37
C GLY A 388 -5.71 27.81 3.50
N ASP A 389 -6.23 28.18 2.32
CA ASP A 389 -6.84 27.22 1.37
C ASP A 389 -5.82 26.21 0.83
N LEU A 390 -4.58 26.65 0.57
CA LEU A 390 -3.51 25.80 0.05
C LEU A 390 -3.11 24.73 1.07
N LEU A 391 -2.94 25.11 2.35
CA LEU A 391 -2.64 24.16 3.43
C LEU A 391 -3.82 23.19 3.69
N ALA A 392 -5.06 23.63 3.52
CA ALA A 392 -6.24 22.76 3.60
C ALA A 392 -6.28 21.72 2.47
N ARG A 393 -5.96 22.13 1.24
CA ARG A 393 -5.85 21.22 0.09
C ARG A 393 -4.67 20.26 0.25
N GLN A 394 -3.55 20.73 0.80
CA GLN A 394 -2.41 19.90 1.16
C GLN A 394 -2.81 18.84 2.19
N ALA A 395 -3.53 19.23 3.25
CA ALA A 395 -4.02 18.30 4.27
C ALA A 395 -4.91 17.20 3.70
N MET A 396 -5.88 17.58 2.85
CA MET A 396 -6.75 16.63 2.15
C MET A 396 -5.96 15.70 1.21
N SER A 397 -4.92 16.21 0.55
CA SER A 397 -4.09 15.41 -0.36
C SER A 397 -3.24 14.40 0.42
N TYR A 398 -2.66 14.79 1.56
CA TYR A 398 -2.00 13.82 2.46
C TYR A 398 -2.96 12.78 3.02
N TRP A 399 -4.21 13.15 3.35
CA TRP A 399 -5.23 12.20 3.79
C TRP A 399 -5.52 11.15 2.71
N LYS A 400 -5.74 11.58 1.47
CA LYS A 400 -5.94 10.69 0.32
C LYS A 400 -4.74 9.82 0.00
N GLY A 401 -3.52 10.32 0.24
CA GLY A 401 -2.29 9.56 0.10
C GLY A 401 -1.94 8.69 1.31
N SER A 402 -2.88 8.45 2.23
CA SER A 402 -2.68 7.64 3.45
C SER A 402 -1.45 8.10 4.26
N ARG A 403 -1.34 9.42 4.48
CA ARG A 403 -0.32 10.06 5.35
C ARG A 403 -1.00 10.88 6.46
N PRO A 404 -1.64 10.22 7.44
CA PRO A 404 -2.47 10.90 8.44
C PRO A 404 -1.69 11.89 9.31
N ALA A 405 -0.44 11.60 9.69
CA ALA A 405 0.38 12.53 10.47
C ALA A 405 0.64 13.86 9.72
N LEU A 406 0.95 13.77 8.43
CA LEU A 406 1.15 14.96 7.58
C LEU A 406 -0.17 15.68 7.32
N ALA A 407 -1.27 14.93 7.14
CA ALA A 407 -2.62 15.49 7.00
C ALA A 407 -3.03 16.29 8.24
N LEU A 408 -2.83 15.74 9.44
CA LEU A 408 -3.12 16.42 10.71
C LEU A 408 -2.25 17.68 10.88
N ASN A 409 -0.94 17.58 10.62
CA ASN A 409 -0.04 18.73 10.74
C ASN A 409 -0.43 19.87 9.79
N SER A 410 -0.64 19.57 8.51
CA SER A 410 -1.07 20.55 7.51
C SER A 410 -2.45 21.11 7.83
N GLY A 411 -3.37 20.26 8.30
CA GLY A 411 -4.73 20.65 8.69
C GLY A 411 -4.74 21.61 9.87
N GLN A 412 -3.94 21.36 10.91
CA GLN A 412 -3.80 22.27 12.05
C GLN A 412 -3.21 23.63 11.64
N ARG A 413 -2.20 23.63 10.77
CA ARG A 413 -1.63 24.87 10.22
C ARG A 413 -2.64 25.66 9.40
N ALA A 414 -3.50 24.98 8.63
CA ALA A 414 -4.60 25.60 7.89
C ALA A 414 -5.66 26.18 8.83
N LEU A 415 -6.12 25.42 9.82
CA LEU A 415 -7.14 25.84 10.80
C LEU A 415 -6.69 27.05 11.66
N ALA A 416 -5.38 27.27 11.80
CA ALA A 416 -4.85 28.42 12.52
C ALA A 416 -4.99 29.75 11.75
N VAL A 417 -5.19 29.70 10.43
CA VAL A 417 -5.24 30.91 9.57
C VAL A 417 -6.53 31.02 8.74
N LEU A 418 -7.26 29.92 8.53
CA LEU A 418 -8.53 29.93 7.82
C LEU A 418 -9.60 30.69 8.61
N PRO A 419 -10.40 31.54 7.96
CA PRO A 419 -11.60 32.07 8.58
C PRO A 419 -12.65 30.96 8.76
N PRO A 420 -13.57 31.09 9.75
CA PRO A 420 -14.73 30.21 9.88
C PRO A 420 -15.51 30.09 8.57
N GLY A 421 -15.94 28.88 8.23
CA GLY A 421 -16.62 28.60 6.97
C GLY A 421 -16.38 27.18 6.47
N ARG A 422 -16.93 26.86 5.29
CA ARG A 422 -16.90 25.49 4.75
C ARG A 422 -15.52 24.87 4.59
N ARG A 423 -14.52 25.67 4.20
CA ARG A 423 -13.13 25.17 4.09
C ARG A 423 -12.53 24.86 5.45
N HIS A 424 -12.83 25.68 6.46
CA HIS A 424 -12.46 25.44 7.85
C HIS A 424 -13.04 24.10 8.34
N THR A 425 -14.36 23.93 8.23
CA THR A 425 -15.06 22.72 8.68
C THR A 425 -14.53 21.45 8.02
N ARG A 426 -14.40 21.44 6.69
CA ARG A 426 -13.84 20.28 5.95
C ARG A 426 -12.42 19.93 6.38
N THR A 427 -11.61 20.95 6.67
CA THR A 427 -10.24 20.76 7.16
C THR A 427 -10.25 20.20 8.59
N ALA A 428 -11.17 20.65 9.43
CA ALA A 428 -11.39 20.10 10.76
C ALA A 428 -11.80 18.62 10.70
N CYS A 429 -12.78 18.25 9.86
CA CYS A 429 -13.19 16.85 9.68
C CYS A 429 -12.04 15.96 9.20
N THR A 430 -11.17 16.49 8.32
CA THR A 430 -9.97 15.78 7.84
C THR A 430 -8.95 15.58 8.96
N ALA A 431 -8.71 16.61 9.78
CA ALA A 431 -7.81 16.53 10.93
C ALA A 431 -8.32 15.54 11.99
N VAL A 432 -9.63 15.52 12.26
CA VAL A 432 -10.26 14.56 13.17
C VAL A 432 -10.11 13.12 12.64
N ALA A 433 -10.42 12.88 11.36
CA ALA A 433 -10.25 11.57 10.73
C ALA A 433 -8.79 11.11 10.74
N ALA A 434 -7.85 12.02 10.47
CA ALA A 434 -6.42 11.72 10.54
C ALA A 434 -5.98 11.31 11.94
N ALA A 435 -6.34 12.09 12.98
CA ALA A 435 -6.02 11.75 14.36
C ALA A 435 -6.66 10.41 14.80
N HIS A 436 -7.93 10.18 14.44
CA HIS A 436 -8.63 8.92 14.71
C HIS A 436 -7.93 7.72 14.06
N SER A 437 -7.54 7.82 12.78
CA SER A 437 -6.86 6.73 12.08
C SER A 437 -5.51 6.34 12.69
N MET A 438 -4.88 7.27 13.41
CA MET A 438 -3.63 7.04 14.16
C MET A 438 -3.87 6.51 15.58
N GLY A 439 -5.13 6.23 15.97
CA GLY A 439 -5.49 5.82 17.32
C GLY A 439 -5.38 6.96 18.35
N TRP A 440 -5.25 8.21 17.93
CA TRP A 440 -5.15 9.37 18.82
C TRP A 440 -6.54 9.93 19.16
N TYR A 441 -7.38 9.11 19.79
CA TYR A 441 -8.79 9.42 20.03
C TYR A 441 -9.00 10.72 20.82
N GLU A 442 -8.20 10.94 21.87
CA GLU A 442 -8.26 12.18 22.66
C GLU A 442 -7.92 13.42 21.83
N VAL A 443 -6.89 13.33 20.98
CA VAL A 443 -6.51 14.41 20.06
C VAL A 443 -7.63 14.66 19.05
N ALA A 444 -8.25 13.61 18.51
CA ALA A 444 -9.36 13.73 17.58
C ALA A 444 -10.57 14.43 18.23
N LEU A 445 -10.95 14.04 19.45
CA LEU A 445 -12.02 14.68 20.21
C LEU A 445 -11.70 16.14 20.57
N ALA A 446 -10.46 16.42 20.99
CA ALA A 446 -10.01 17.77 21.32
C ALA A 446 -10.03 18.70 20.10
N VAL A 447 -9.58 18.21 18.94
CA VAL A 447 -9.66 18.95 17.67
C VAL A 447 -11.12 19.24 17.32
N ALA A 448 -11.99 18.21 17.32
CA ALA A 448 -13.40 18.39 17.02
C ALA A 448 -14.07 19.41 17.95
N ALA A 449 -13.87 19.29 19.26
CA ALA A 449 -14.47 20.19 20.25
C ALA A 449 -14.01 21.64 20.08
N ARG A 450 -12.71 21.85 19.80
CA ARG A 450 -12.16 23.18 19.55
C ARG A 450 -12.66 23.80 18.25
N GLN A 451 -12.98 23.00 17.24
CA GLN A 451 -13.41 23.51 15.93
C GLN A 451 -14.93 23.69 15.80
N LEU A 452 -15.74 23.07 16.66
CA LEU A 452 -17.21 23.19 16.63
C LEU A 452 -17.73 24.64 16.58
N PRO A 453 -17.23 25.60 17.40
CA PRO A 453 -17.73 26.99 17.35
C PRO A 453 -17.41 27.73 16.04
N HIS A 454 -16.49 27.20 15.22
CA HIS A 454 -16.05 27.80 13.96
C HIS A 454 -16.60 27.07 12.73
N ALA A 455 -17.38 26.00 12.94
CA ALA A 455 -17.96 25.23 11.86
C ALA A 455 -19.12 26.02 11.21
N ASP A 456 -19.17 26.02 9.88
CA ASP A 456 -20.35 26.49 9.15
C ASP A 456 -21.55 25.57 9.38
N ASP A 457 -21.31 24.26 9.37
CA ASP A 457 -22.25 23.22 9.77
C ASP A 457 -21.56 22.23 10.72
N PRO A 458 -22.06 22.02 11.95
CA PRO A 458 -21.40 21.19 12.94
C PRO A 458 -21.67 19.69 12.75
N THR A 459 -22.59 19.28 11.88
CA THR A 459 -23.17 17.93 11.81
C THR A 459 -22.12 16.85 11.62
N ALA A 460 -21.19 17.03 10.66
CA ALA A 460 -20.14 16.06 10.41
C ALA A 460 -19.15 15.92 11.58
N LEU A 461 -18.79 17.04 12.24
CA LEU A 461 -17.91 17.01 13.41
C LEU A 461 -18.57 16.35 14.62
N LEU A 462 -19.85 16.65 14.87
CA LEU A 462 -20.63 16.01 15.92
C LEU A 462 -20.77 14.50 15.68
N ALA A 463 -20.95 14.09 14.42
CA ALA A 463 -21.05 12.68 14.05
C ALA A 463 -19.74 11.92 14.30
N GLN A 464 -18.59 12.50 13.90
CA GLN A 464 -17.28 11.94 14.19
C GLN A 464 -17.03 11.85 15.71
N GLN A 465 -17.44 12.85 16.49
CA GLN A 465 -17.36 12.79 17.96
C GLN A 465 -18.23 11.67 18.54
N ALA A 466 -19.48 11.52 18.07
CA ALA A 466 -20.39 10.47 18.53
C ALA A 466 -19.84 9.07 18.23
N MET A 467 -19.23 8.87 17.06
CA MET A 467 -18.55 7.63 16.67
C MET A 467 -17.36 7.32 17.60
N ILE A 468 -16.43 8.26 17.77
CA ILE A 468 -15.23 8.07 18.60
C ILE A 468 -15.62 7.81 20.07
N LYS A 469 -16.60 8.54 20.59
CA LYS A 469 -17.11 8.32 21.96
C LYS A 469 -17.71 6.92 22.13
N ALA A 470 -18.38 6.39 21.12
CA ALA A 470 -18.92 5.03 21.16
C ALA A 470 -17.80 3.97 21.18
N GLU A 471 -16.71 4.15 20.43
CA GLU A 471 -15.52 3.28 20.45
C GLU A 471 -14.80 3.27 21.81
N LEU A 472 -14.82 4.42 22.50
CA LEU A 472 -14.27 4.58 23.85
C LEU A 472 -15.20 4.04 24.96
N GLY A 473 -16.41 3.57 24.64
CA GLY A 473 -17.36 3.05 25.64
C GLY A 473 -18.18 4.15 26.35
N HIS A 474 -18.28 5.33 25.75
CA HIS A 474 -19.00 6.49 26.29
C HIS A 474 -20.02 7.05 25.30
N PRO A 475 -20.97 6.24 24.77
CA PRO A 475 -21.92 6.69 23.76
C PRO A 475 -22.75 7.88 24.26
N ASP A 476 -23.01 8.83 23.37
CA ASP A 476 -23.66 10.11 23.69
C ASP A 476 -24.92 10.30 22.84
N ALA A 477 -26.08 10.01 23.44
CA ALA A 477 -27.37 10.06 22.74
C ALA A 477 -27.78 11.47 22.33
N ASP A 478 -27.36 12.51 23.07
CA ASP A 478 -27.67 13.90 22.70
C ASP A 478 -26.89 14.33 21.45
N LEU A 479 -25.61 13.94 21.37
CA LEU A 479 -24.83 14.16 20.14
C LEU A 479 -25.48 13.48 18.94
N VAL A 480 -25.94 12.23 19.08
CA VAL A 480 -26.60 11.50 17.99
C VAL A 480 -27.87 12.22 17.54
N ARG A 481 -28.75 12.59 18.48
CA ARG A 481 -29.99 13.32 18.19
C ARG A 481 -29.70 14.62 17.41
N ARG A 482 -28.70 15.39 17.82
CA ARG A 482 -28.30 16.63 17.15
C ARG A 482 -27.76 16.39 15.74
N VAL A 483 -27.05 15.28 15.51
CA VAL A 483 -26.59 14.89 14.17
C VAL A 483 -27.77 14.52 13.29
N GLU A 484 -28.71 13.72 13.80
CA GLU A 484 -29.92 13.32 13.05
C GLU A 484 -30.78 14.52 12.66
N GLU A 485 -30.95 15.49 13.58
CA GLU A 485 -31.66 16.76 13.31
C GLU A 485 -30.98 17.60 12.21
N GLY A 486 -29.65 17.61 12.14
CA GLY A 486 -28.88 18.36 11.14
C GLY A 486 -28.65 17.64 9.82
N LEU A 487 -28.90 16.33 9.74
CA LEU A 487 -28.44 15.50 8.62
C LEU A 487 -29.04 15.92 7.27
N LEU A 488 -30.31 16.30 7.25
CA LEU A 488 -31.03 16.70 6.03
C LEU A 488 -30.64 18.10 5.52
N ASP A 489 -30.20 18.98 6.42
CA ASP A 489 -29.89 20.37 6.09
C ASP A 489 -28.39 20.59 5.86
N CYS A 490 -27.53 19.68 6.36
CA CYS A 490 -26.09 19.79 6.18
C CYS A 490 -25.66 19.64 4.70
N PRO A 491 -24.49 20.20 4.31
CA PRO A 491 -24.00 20.11 2.95
C PRO A 491 -23.84 18.65 2.47
N PRO A 492 -24.10 18.34 1.18
CA PRO A 492 -24.18 16.95 0.72
C PRO A 492 -22.90 16.12 0.94
N GLU A 493 -21.70 16.71 0.78
CA GLU A 493 -20.43 16.03 1.03
C GLU A 493 -20.15 15.80 2.53
N ASP A 494 -20.73 16.62 3.41
CA ASP A 494 -20.61 16.50 4.86
C ASP A 494 -21.61 15.48 5.40
N ARG A 495 -22.76 15.36 4.74
CA ARG A 495 -23.75 14.30 4.97
C ARG A 495 -23.16 12.91 4.82
N VAL A 496 -22.26 12.69 3.85
CA VAL A 496 -21.54 11.40 3.69
C VAL A 496 -20.70 11.09 4.92
N ILE A 497 -19.95 12.08 5.44
CA ILE A 497 -19.13 11.91 6.65
C ILE A 497 -20.04 11.63 7.86
N ALA A 498 -21.13 12.40 7.99
CA ALA A 498 -22.07 12.27 9.10
C ALA A 498 -22.78 10.91 9.11
N ALA A 499 -23.41 10.53 7.99
CA ALA A 499 -24.12 9.25 7.86
C ALA A 499 -23.16 8.05 8.00
N GLY A 500 -21.95 8.13 7.43
CA GLY A 500 -20.93 7.10 7.62
C GLY A 500 -20.51 6.93 9.08
N SER A 501 -20.28 8.04 9.79
CA SER A 501 -19.93 8.01 11.22
C SER A 501 -21.08 7.48 12.09
N LEU A 502 -22.33 7.84 11.77
CA LEU A 502 -23.52 7.29 12.43
C LEU A 502 -23.68 5.79 12.17
N ALA A 503 -23.44 5.32 10.94
CA ALA A 503 -23.51 3.90 10.60
C ALA A 503 -22.46 3.08 11.35
N ILE A 504 -21.21 3.55 11.42
CA ILE A 504 -20.14 2.92 12.21
C ILE A 504 -20.49 2.89 13.70
N ARG A 505 -20.97 4.01 14.24
CA ARG A 505 -21.46 4.07 15.64
C ARG A 505 -22.57 3.06 15.89
N ALA A 506 -23.60 3.03 15.04
CA ALA A 506 -24.77 2.18 15.22
C ALA A 506 -24.41 0.69 15.19
N VAL A 507 -23.51 0.27 14.27
CA VAL A 507 -23.11 -1.14 14.19
C VAL A 507 -22.28 -1.56 15.41
N ILE A 508 -21.39 -0.70 15.91
CA ILE A 508 -20.62 -0.94 17.15
C ILE A 508 -21.54 -1.07 18.37
N GLN A 509 -22.61 -0.26 18.40
CA GLN A 509 -23.61 -0.28 19.46
C GLN A 509 -24.65 -1.38 19.28
N GLY A 510 -24.55 -2.19 18.22
CA GLY A 510 -25.49 -3.28 17.96
C GLY A 510 -26.92 -2.82 17.64
N ASP A 511 -27.14 -1.56 17.24
CA ASP A 511 -28.46 -1.09 16.80
C ASP A 511 -28.61 -1.36 15.31
N TRP A 512 -29.14 -2.54 14.97
CA TRP A 512 -29.24 -2.96 13.58
C TRP A 512 -30.21 -2.10 12.77
N ALA A 513 -31.32 -1.68 13.38
CA ALA A 513 -32.30 -0.84 12.70
C ALA A 513 -31.71 0.53 12.34
N ALA A 514 -30.97 1.16 13.27
CA ALA A 514 -30.26 2.40 12.97
C ALA A 514 -29.12 2.18 11.96
N THR A 515 -28.40 1.07 12.06
CA THR A 515 -27.34 0.71 11.11
C THR A 515 -27.88 0.65 9.68
N GLN A 516 -28.99 -0.06 9.46
CA GLN A 516 -29.62 -0.17 8.14
C GLN A 516 -30.07 1.19 7.62
N ARG A 517 -30.78 1.98 8.45
CA ARG A 517 -31.20 3.34 8.06
C ARG A 517 -30.02 4.21 7.65
N SER A 518 -28.96 4.24 8.44
CA SER A 518 -27.77 5.05 8.13
C SER A 518 -27.02 4.57 6.88
N VAL A 519 -26.98 3.25 6.61
CA VAL A 519 -26.38 2.71 5.38
C VAL A 519 -27.24 3.05 4.16
N ASP A 520 -28.56 2.91 4.24
CA ASP A 520 -29.48 3.23 3.15
C ASP A 520 -29.45 4.73 2.84
N ASP A 521 -29.45 5.58 3.87
CA ASP A 521 -29.25 7.02 3.78
C ASP A 521 -27.92 7.35 3.10
N LEU A 522 -26.82 6.79 3.59
CA LEU A 522 -25.47 6.99 3.06
C LEU A 522 -25.38 6.67 1.56
N LEU A 523 -25.91 5.51 1.15
CA LEU A 523 -25.91 5.08 -0.25
C LEU A 523 -26.85 5.95 -1.09
N GLY A 524 -28.05 6.25 -0.60
CA GLY A 524 -29.05 7.06 -1.27
C GLY A 524 -28.58 8.48 -1.55
N TYR A 525 -27.99 9.17 -0.56
CA TYR A 525 -27.46 10.52 -0.73
C TYR A 525 -26.26 10.56 -1.65
N SER A 526 -25.41 9.53 -1.59
CA SER A 526 -24.15 9.54 -2.33
C SER A 526 -24.33 9.40 -3.83
N ALA A 527 -25.39 8.74 -4.32
CA ALA A 527 -25.57 8.40 -5.74
C ALA A 527 -25.43 9.59 -6.72
N ALA A 528 -25.83 10.79 -6.28
CA ALA A 528 -25.76 12.03 -7.06
C ALA A 528 -24.47 12.86 -6.83
N LEU A 529 -23.56 12.40 -5.98
CA LEU A 529 -22.35 13.12 -5.59
C LEU A 529 -21.16 12.83 -6.51
N PRO A 530 -20.11 13.68 -6.49
CA PRO A 530 -18.88 13.43 -7.21
C PRO A 530 -18.29 12.05 -6.88
N PRO A 531 -17.57 11.42 -7.84
CA PRO A 531 -17.02 10.07 -7.68
C PRO A 531 -16.29 9.81 -6.35
N GLY A 532 -15.46 10.75 -5.87
CA GLY A 532 -14.74 10.57 -4.61
C GLY A 532 -15.64 10.50 -3.36
N ALA A 533 -16.77 11.21 -3.35
CA ALA A 533 -17.73 11.14 -2.25
C ALA A 533 -18.56 9.85 -2.30
N ARG A 534 -18.93 9.40 -3.52
CA ARG A 534 -19.55 8.08 -3.75
C ARG A 534 -18.67 6.94 -3.29
N LEU A 535 -17.40 7.00 -3.63
CA LEU A 535 -16.44 6.00 -3.22
C LEU A 535 -16.32 5.89 -1.70
N ALA A 536 -16.16 7.03 -1.01
CA ALA A 536 -16.10 7.04 0.45
C ALA A 536 -17.38 6.49 1.11
N ALA A 537 -18.55 6.75 0.52
CA ALA A 537 -19.83 6.21 0.98
C ALA A 537 -19.91 4.68 0.81
N LEU A 538 -19.52 4.16 -0.36
CA LEU A 538 -19.49 2.73 -0.64
C LEU A 538 -18.50 1.98 0.26
N GLU A 539 -17.29 2.51 0.46
CA GLU A 539 -16.28 1.91 1.35
C GLU A 539 -16.75 1.89 2.81
N SER A 540 -17.38 2.98 3.28
CA SER A 540 -17.96 3.03 4.62
C SER A 540 -19.12 2.05 4.80
N ALA A 541 -20.02 1.94 3.81
CA ALA A 541 -21.11 0.97 3.82
C ALA A 541 -20.60 -0.48 3.77
N ALA A 542 -19.59 -0.76 2.94
CA ALA A 542 -18.94 -2.07 2.87
C ALA A 542 -18.31 -2.44 4.21
N HIS A 543 -17.62 -1.49 4.86
CA HIS A 543 -17.08 -1.72 6.19
C HIS A 543 -18.19 -2.07 7.20
N VAL A 544 -19.25 -1.25 7.29
CA VAL A 544 -20.34 -1.46 8.24
C VAL A 544 -21.04 -2.81 8.03
N THR A 545 -21.32 -3.17 6.77
CA THR A 545 -21.93 -4.45 6.43
C THR A 545 -21.02 -5.64 6.72
N SER A 546 -19.70 -5.48 6.58
CA SER A 546 -18.72 -6.51 6.95
C SER A 546 -18.69 -6.76 8.46
N VAL A 547 -18.75 -5.71 9.29
CA VAL A 547 -18.81 -5.82 10.75
C VAL A 547 -20.11 -6.52 11.18
N ALA A 548 -21.22 -6.18 10.52
CA ALA A 548 -22.52 -6.80 10.73
C ALA A 548 -22.62 -8.26 10.29
N GLY A 549 -21.61 -8.79 9.57
CA GLY A 549 -21.54 -10.18 9.11
C GLY A 549 -22.30 -10.47 7.81
N LEU A 550 -22.55 -9.46 6.97
CA LEU A 550 -23.25 -9.62 5.68
C LEU A 550 -22.24 -9.70 4.53
N ARG A 551 -21.73 -10.90 4.25
CA ARG A 551 -20.66 -11.13 3.27
C ARG A 551 -21.07 -10.79 1.85
N SER A 552 -22.21 -11.28 1.37
CA SER A 552 -22.64 -11.07 -0.02
C SER A 552 -22.86 -9.59 -0.31
N ARG A 553 -23.54 -8.90 0.60
CA ARG A 553 -23.76 -7.45 0.50
C ARG A 553 -22.46 -6.65 0.54
N THR A 554 -21.50 -7.08 1.37
CA THR A 554 -20.17 -6.45 1.42
C THR A 554 -19.46 -6.57 0.08
N ILE A 555 -19.48 -7.75 -0.55
CA ILE A 555 -18.88 -7.97 -1.89
C ILE A 555 -19.51 -7.07 -2.93
N GLU A 556 -20.85 -7.00 -2.99
CA GLU A 556 -21.56 -6.12 -3.94
C GLU A 556 -21.14 -4.65 -3.81
N LEU A 557 -20.96 -4.16 -2.58
CA LEU A 557 -20.55 -2.79 -2.31
C LEU A 557 -19.09 -2.54 -2.67
N LEU A 558 -18.20 -3.52 -2.42
CA LEU A 558 -16.80 -3.44 -2.81
C LEU A 558 -16.62 -3.51 -4.33
N ASP A 559 -17.42 -4.30 -5.04
CA ASP A 559 -17.42 -4.34 -6.51
C ASP A 559 -17.84 -3.00 -7.11
N GLN A 560 -18.87 -2.36 -6.53
CA GLN A 560 -19.29 -1.00 -6.91
C GLN A 560 -18.20 0.04 -6.60
N ALA A 561 -17.56 -0.05 -5.42
CA ALA A 561 -16.45 0.82 -5.06
C ALA A 561 -15.27 0.62 -6.02
N GLU A 562 -14.96 -0.62 -6.40
CA GLU A 562 -13.89 -0.96 -7.32
C GLU A 562 -14.13 -0.37 -8.72
N GLN A 563 -15.38 -0.38 -9.20
CA GLN A 563 -15.74 0.27 -10.47
C GLN A 563 -15.45 1.79 -10.45
N ILE A 564 -15.64 2.45 -9.31
CA ILE A 564 -15.29 3.88 -9.15
C ILE A 564 -13.79 4.08 -8.95
N HIS A 565 -13.13 3.23 -8.15
CA HIS A 565 -11.67 3.24 -7.94
C HIS A 565 -10.92 3.11 -9.25
N ARG A 566 -11.36 2.16 -10.08
CA ARG A 566 -10.97 2.02 -11.47
C ARG A 566 -10.99 3.39 -12.13
N GLY A 567 -12.14 4.06 -12.15
CA GLY A 567 -12.37 5.42 -12.70
C GLY A 567 -11.54 6.59 -12.13
N LEU A 568 -10.91 6.45 -10.96
CA LEU A 568 -10.25 7.57 -10.24
C LEU A 568 -8.77 7.37 -9.97
N GLY A 569 -8.25 6.15 -10.10
CA GLY A 569 -6.86 5.82 -9.84
C GLY A 569 -6.45 5.83 -8.36
N TRP A 570 -7.41 5.74 -7.42
CA TRP A 570 -7.12 5.62 -5.99
C TRP A 570 -6.85 4.18 -5.58
N HIS A 571 -6.05 4.02 -4.54
CA HIS A 571 -5.90 2.76 -3.82
C HIS A 571 -6.11 3.01 -2.34
N ASP A 572 -7.09 2.32 -1.78
CA ASP A 572 -7.24 2.01 -0.35
C ASP A 572 -6.88 3.17 0.61
N ILE A 573 -7.78 4.15 0.71
CA ILE A 573 -7.59 5.28 1.62
C ILE A 573 -7.58 4.76 3.05
N ALA A 574 -6.49 5.02 3.76
CA ALA A 574 -6.26 4.63 5.14
C ALA A 574 -6.36 3.12 5.42
N GLY A 575 -6.39 2.23 4.43
CA GLY A 575 -6.43 0.77 4.65
C GLY A 575 -7.82 0.14 4.80
N GLN A 576 -8.89 0.89 4.53
CA GLN A 576 -10.26 0.42 4.68
C GLN A 576 -10.63 -0.73 3.74
N TYR A 577 -10.17 -0.71 2.49
CA TYR A 577 -10.45 -1.74 1.49
C TYR A 577 -9.76 -3.04 1.87
N VAL A 578 -8.44 -3.02 2.14
CA VAL A 578 -7.68 -4.22 2.53
C VAL A 578 -8.29 -4.87 3.76
N ARG A 579 -8.66 -4.07 4.77
CA ARG A 579 -9.34 -4.56 5.97
C ARG A 579 -10.70 -5.19 5.67
N THR A 580 -11.54 -4.53 4.88
CA THR A 580 -12.89 -5.04 4.58
C THR A 580 -12.81 -6.33 3.75
N MET A 581 -11.86 -6.41 2.81
CA MET A 581 -11.59 -7.64 2.05
C MET A 581 -11.07 -8.78 2.93
N ALA A 582 -10.22 -8.49 3.92
CA ALA A 582 -9.78 -9.50 4.87
C ALA A 582 -10.95 -10.10 5.65
N VAL A 583 -11.95 -9.29 6.05
CA VAL A 583 -13.20 -9.79 6.66
C VAL A 583 -13.99 -10.67 5.70
N VAL A 584 -14.17 -10.24 4.44
CA VAL A 584 -14.89 -11.02 3.42
C VAL A 584 -14.25 -12.39 3.18
N ARG A 585 -12.93 -12.43 3.09
CA ARG A 585 -12.17 -13.67 2.90
C ARG A 585 -12.22 -14.56 4.14
N ARG A 586 -12.10 -13.97 5.34
CA ARG A 586 -12.29 -14.68 6.62
C ARG A 586 -13.68 -15.33 6.70
N LEU A 587 -14.73 -14.57 6.41
CA LEU A 587 -16.11 -15.06 6.39
C LEU A 587 -16.34 -16.11 5.31
N GLY A 588 -15.69 -15.99 4.15
CA GLY A 588 -15.78 -16.95 3.05
C GLY A 588 -14.96 -18.23 3.22
N GLY A 589 -14.14 -18.34 4.27
CA GLY A 589 -13.27 -19.49 4.50
C GLY A 589 -11.97 -19.49 3.70
N GLU A 590 -11.63 -18.40 3.02
CA GLU A 590 -10.35 -18.21 2.31
C GLU A 590 -9.26 -17.75 3.30
N TRP A 591 -9.03 -18.53 4.37
CA TRP A 591 -8.24 -18.10 5.53
C TRP A 591 -6.76 -17.87 5.23
N ASP A 592 -6.10 -18.79 4.52
CA ASP A 592 -4.68 -18.64 4.19
C ASP A 592 -4.46 -17.41 3.32
N ARG A 593 -5.33 -17.20 2.32
CA ARG A 593 -5.31 -16.00 1.48
C ARG A 593 -5.51 -14.74 2.31
N ALA A 594 -6.49 -14.74 3.22
CA ALA A 594 -6.72 -13.61 4.10
C ALA A 594 -5.49 -13.27 4.96
N LEU A 595 -4.79 -14.29 5.50
CA LEU A 595 -3.55 -14.09 6.26
C LEU A 595 -2.45 -13.50 5.37
N ASP A 596 -2.27 -13.99 4.15
CA ASP A 596 -1.30 -13.45 3.19
C ASP A 596 -1.57 -11.96 2.89
N ASP A 597 -2.84 -11.61 2.64
CA ASP A 597 -3.24 -10.22 2.38
C ASP A 597 -3.06 -9.33 3.61
N ILE A 598 -3.35 -9.84 4.81
CA ILE A 598 -3.15 -9.12 6.07
C ILE A 598 -1.66 -8.80 6.23
N VAL A 599 -0.79 -9.81 6.12
CA VAL A 599 0.67 -9.62 6.27
C VAL A 599 1.19 -8.63 5.23
N ALA A 600 0.74 -8.74 3.97
CA ALA A 600 1.12 -7.81 2.91
C ALA A 600 0.64 -6.36 3.15
N GLY A 601 -0.54 -6.19 3.77
CA GLY A 601 -1.12 -4.88 4.06
C GLY A 601 -0.56 -4.20 5.32
N MET A 602 -0.17 -4.97 6.34
CA MET A 602 0.23 -4.46 7.65
C MET A 602 1.45 -3.55 7.61
N GLY A 603 2.48 -3.87 6.80
CA GLY A 603 3.71 -3.07 6.72
C GLY A 603 3.44 -1.62 6.33
N ALA A 604 2.71 -1.42 5.23
CA ALA A 604 2.35 -0.09 4.74
C ALA A 604 1.50 0.71 5.75
N MET A 605 0.59 0.04 6.48
CA MET A 605 -0.23 0.69 7.51
C MET A 605 0.59 1.09 8.73
N ALA A 606 1.50 0.23 9.19
CA ALA A 606 2.36 0.50 10.34
C ALA A 606 3.27 1.71 10.08
N GLU A 607 3.92 1.76 8.92
CA GLU A 607 4.77 2.90 8.54
C GLU A 607 3.98 4.20 8.37
N ALA A 608 2.76 4.13 7.83
CA ALA A 608 1.88 5.28 7.71
C ALA A 608 1.31 5.75 9.06
N GLY A 609 1.47 4.97 10.13
CA GLY A 609 0.91 5.23 11.45
C GLY A 609 -0.60 5.00 11.53
N LEU A 610 -1.17 4.14 10.68
CA LEU A 610 -2.60 3.81 10.63
C LEU A 610 -2.97 2.77 11.71
N LEU A 611 -2.73 3.12 12.98
CA LEU A 611 -2.81 2.20 14.12
C LEU A 611 -4.21 1.60 14.32
N GLU A 612 -5.28 2.35 14.00
CA GLU A 612 -6.66 1.85 14.13
C GLU A 612 -6.92 0.66 13.20
N ASN A 613 -6.62 0.82 11.90
CA ASN A 613 -6.84 -0.24 10.92
C ASN A 613 -5.86 -1.39 11.09
N LEU A 614 -4.64 -1.12 11.55
CA LEU A 614 -3.67 -2.14 11.93
C LEU A 614 -4.20 -3.03 13.07
N ALA A 615 -4.81 -2.44 14.10
CA ALA A 615 -5.41 -3.20 15.20
C ALA A 615 -6.58 -4.07 14.74
N LEU A 616 -7.44 -3.54 13.86
CA LEU A 616 -8.54 -4.31 13.28
C LEU A 616 -8.06 -5.48 12.41
N LEU A 617 -7.01 -5.30 11.60
CA LEU A 617 -6.40 -6.40 10.84
C LEU A 617 -5.83 -7.48 11.76
N ARG A 618 -5.13 -7.08 12.84
CA ARG A 618 -4.64 -8.02 13.86
C ARG A 618 -5.77 -8.80 14.52
N ASN A 619 -6.92 -8.17 14.79
CA ASN A 619 -8.08 -8.88 15.33
C ASN A 619 -8.62 -9.93 14.35
N ILE A 620 -8.63 -9.64 13.04
CA ILE A 620 -9.03 -10.62 12.02
C ILE A 620 -8.01 -11.77 11.94
N GLN A 621 -6.72 -11.44 12.01
CA GLN A 621 -5.63 -12.42 12.07
C GLN A 621 -5.79 -13.35 13.29
N LEU A 622 -6.04 -12.78 14.48
CA LEU A 622 -6.30 -13.52 15.71
C LEU A 622 -7.52 -14.43 15.56
N ASP A 623 -8.62 -13.93 14.98
CA ASP A 623 -9.83 -14.72 14.74
C ASP A 623 -9.52 -15.97 13.91
N ILE A 624 -8.79 -15.82 12.79
CA ILE A 624 -8.40 -16.93 11.91
C ILE A 624 -7.46 -17.91 12.62
N LEU A 625 -6.38 -17.42 13.23
CA LEU A 625 -5.37 -18.27 13.87
C LEU A 625 -5.95 -19.07 15.04
N LEU A 626 -6.85 -18.46 15.84
CA LEU A 626 -7.57 -19.13 16.91
C LEU A 626 -8.52 -20.20 16.37
N ASP A 627 -9.23 -19.93 15.27
CA ASP A 627 -10.10 -20.91 14.63
C ASP A 627 -9.29 -22.07 13.99
N GLN A 628 -8.06 -21.81 13.50
CA GLN A 628 -7.12 -22.82 13.02
C GLN A 628 -6.43 -23.61 14.15
N GLY A 629 -6.39 -23.06 15.37
CA GLY A 629 -5.71 -23.65 16.53
C GLY A 629 -4.21 -23.40 16.59
N LYS A 630 -3.69 -22.38 15.88
CA LYS A 630 -2.27 -22.02 15.83
C LYS A 630 -1.85 -21.15 17.02
N THR A 631 -1.78 -21.75 18.21
CA THR A 631 -1.60 -21.00 19.47
C THR A 631 -0.32 -20.18 19.57
N ASP A 632 0.77 -20.66 18.96
CA ASP A 632 2.09 -20.00 19.07
C ASP A 632 2.13 -18.71 18.23
N GLU A 633 1.52 -18.74 17.04
CA GLU A 633 1.35 -17.54 16.20
C GLU A 633 0.43 -16.52 16.88
N VAL A 634 -0.63 -16.98 17.55
CA VAL A 634 -1.55 -16.11 18.32
C VAL A 634 -0.81 -15.35 19.40
N GLU A 635 0.11 -15.98 20.15
CA GLU A 635 0.89 -15.31 21.19
C GLU A 635 1.76 -14.19 20.62
N SER A 636 2.39 -14.43 19.47
CA SER A 636 3.18 -13.41 18.79
C SER A 636 2.34 -12.18 18.45
N VAL A 637 1.11 -12.37 17.96
CA VAL A 637 0.21 -11.26 17.62
C VAL A 637 -0.32 -10.57 18.90
N LEU A 638 -0.61 -11.32 19.96
CA LEU A 638 -1.01 -10.80 21.27
C LEU A 638 0.14 -10.14 22.05
N ALA A 639 1.39 -10.16 21.56
CA ALA A 639 2.49 -9.42 22.19
C ALA A 639 2.46 -7.91 21.85
N ASP A 640 1.95 -7.54 20.67
CA ASP A 640 1.90 -6.16 20.19
C ASP A 640 0.69 -5.41 20.77
N PRO A 641 0.81 -4.39 21.63
CA PRO A 641 -0.34 -3.74 22.28
C PRO A 641 -1.30 -3.07 21.28
N PRO A 642 -2.62 -3.01 21.56
CA PRO A 642 -3.56 -2.32 20.68
C PRO A 642 -3.58 -0.82 21.01
N PRO A 643 -4.16 0.04 20.16
CA PRO A 643 -4.55 1.39 20.54
C PRO A 643 -5.41 1.38 21.81
N GLU A 644 -5.23 2.40 22.65
CA GLU A 644 -5.95 2.53 23.92
C GLU A 644 -7.41 2.97 23.69
N CYS A 645 -8.29 2.02 23.36
CA CYS A 645 -9.74 2.21 23.43
C CYS A 645 -10.46 0.96 23.94
N ALA A 646 -11.68 1.16 24.46
CA ALA A 646 -12.50 0.10 25.05
C ALA A 646 -12.83 -1.00 24.03
N MET A 647 -13.15 -0.64 22.78
CA MET A 647 -13.43 -1.60 21.72
C MET A 647 -12.25 -2.53 21.43
N GLN A 648 -11.06 -1.97 21.15
CA GLN A 648 -9.88 -2.76 20.81
C GLN A 648 -9.40 -3.62 21.99
N THR A 649 -9.45 -3.07 23.20
CA THR A 649 -9.13 -3.79 24.45
C THR A 649 -10.07 -4.99 24.66
N GLY A 650 -11.37 -4.79 24.46
CA GLY A 650 -12.38 -5.83 24.61
C GLY A 650 -12.26 -6.96 23.58
N LEU A 651 -12.03 -6.61 22.30
CA LEU A 651 -11.78 -7.60 21.23
C LEU A 651 -10.53 -8.44 21.52
N ARG A 652 -9.47 -7.80 21.98
CA ARG A 652 -8.23 -8.49 22.35
C ARG A 652 -8.43 -9.42 23.53
N SER A 653 -9.12 -8.97 24.58
CA SER A 653 -9.40 -9.79 25.76
C SER A 653 -10.28 -10.99 25.41
N THR A 654 -11.22 -10.82 24.47
CA THR A 654 -11.98 -11.95 23.89
C THR A 654 -11.07 -12.96 23.18
N SER A 655 -10.05 -12.49 22.45
CA SER A 655 -9.06 -13.35 21.79
C SER A 655 -8.15 -14.06 22.79
N SER A 656 -7.67 -13.36 23.82
CA SER A 656 -6.91 -13.94 24.95
C SER A 656 -7.72 -15.02 25.67
N ALA A 657 -9.03 -14.79 25.89
CA ALA A 657 -9.91 -15.79 26.49
C ALA A 657 -10.03 -17.06 25.64
N ARG A 658 -10.14 -16.92 24.31
CA ARG A 658 -10.16 -18.06 23.37
C ARG A 658 -8.84 -18.84 23.40
N LEU A 659 -7.70 -18.16 23.43
CA LEU A 659 -6.39 -18.81 23.56
C LEU A 659 -6.28 -19.59 24.87
N ALA A 660 -6.67 -18.98 25.99
CA ALA A 660 -6.67 -19.62 27.29
C ALA A 660 -7.59 -20.86 27.32
N LEU A 661 -8.76 -20.78 26.68
CA LEU A 661 -9.68 -21.91 26.54
C LEU A 661 -9.06 -23.06 25.73
N LEU A 662 -8.39 -22.76 24.62
CA LEU A 662 -7.68 -23.78 23.81
C LEU A 662 -6.57 -24.48 24.59
N ARG A 663 -5.92 -23.78 25.53
CA ARG A 663 -4.90 -24.34 26.42
C ARG A 663 -5.46 -25.02 27.67
N GLY A 664 -6.77 -24.98 27.87
CA GLY A 664 -7.43 -25.51 29.06
C GLY A 664 -7.31 -24.64 30.31
N ASP A 665 -6.75 -23.42 30.21
CA ASP A 665 -6.70 -22.45 31.30
C ASP A 665 -8.03 -21.70 31.45
N ARG A 666 -8.99 -22.37 32.07
CA ARG A 666 -10.33 -21.83 32.33
C ARG A 666 -10.34 -20.60 33.26
N ALA A 667 -9.34 -20.49 34.15
CA ALA A 667 -9.29 -19.39 35.11
C ALA A 667 -8.92 -18.08 34.40
N THR A 668 -7.90 -18.12 33.55
CA THR A 668 -7.53 -16.99 32.70
C THR A 668 -8.64 -16.68 31.69
N ALA A 669 -9.22 -17.70 31.04
CA ALA A 669 -10.33 -17.49 30.11
C ALA A 669 -11.49 -16.71 30.77
N ARG A 670 -11.90 -17.07 31.99
CA ARG A 670 -12.97 -16.35 32.71
C ARG A 670 -12.61 -14.89 32.99
N ARG A 671 -11.41 -14.64 33.48
CA ARG A 671 -10.93 -13.30 33.85
C ARG A 671 -10.90 -12.37 32.63
N GLU A 672 -10.41 -12.88 31.50
CA GLU A 672 -10.35 -12.15 30.23
C GLU A 672 -11.76 -11.88 29.66
N LEU A 673 -12.71 -12.81 29.81
CA LEU A 673 -14.11 -12.60 29.43
C LEU A 673 -14.80 -11.56 30.31
N GLU A 674 -14.59 -11.60 31.63
CA GLU A 674 -15.10 -10.58 32.55
C GLU A 674 -14.59 -9.19 32.17
N HIS A 675 -13.31 -9.08 31.80
CA HIS A 675 -12.74 -7.83 31.31
C HIS A 675 -13.38 -7.38 29.99
N ALA A 676 -13.49 -8.27 29.00
CA ALA A 676 -14.11 -7.97 27.71
C ALA A 676 -15.58 -7.52 27.83
N ILE A 677 -16.36 -8.19 28.68
CA ILE A 677 -17.74 -7.82 29.00
C ILE A 677 -17.79 -6.46 29.71
N GLY A 678 -16.86 -6.22 30.64
CA GLY A 678 -16.73 -4.97 31.38
C GLY A 678 -16.43 -3.74 30.52
N CYS A 679 -15.87 -3.92 29.31
CA CYS A 679 -15.70 -2.83 28.34
C CYS A 679 -17.04 -2.22 27.87
N GLY A 680 -18.16 -2.94 28.01
CA GLY A 680 -19.50 -2.41 27.75
C GLY A 680 -19.80 -2.09 26.28
N ILE A 681 -19.01 -2.61 25.34
CA ILE A 681 -19.22 -2.41 23.89
C ILE A 681 -20.09 -3.53 23.33
N PRO A 682 -21.27 -3.26 22.74
CA PRO A 682 -22.16 -4.28 22.19
C PRO A 682 -21.53 -5.23 21.16
N ASP A 683 -20.67 -4.73 20.26
CA ASP A 683 -19.94 -5.58 19.30
C ASP A 683 -18.91 -6.50 19.98
N VAL A 684 -18.34 -6.11 21.11
CA VAL A 684 -17.46 -6.97 21.91
C VAL A 684 -18.29 -7.96 22.73
N LEU A 685 -19.37 -7.48 23.35
CA LEU A 685 -20.17 -8.23 24.30
C LEU A 685 -20.72 -9.52 23.69
N HIS A 686 -21.29 -9.46 22.49
CA HIS A 686 -21.86 -10.66 21.87
C HIS A 686 -20.78 -11.72 21.57
N ARG A 687 -19.56 -11.31 21.20
CA ARG A 687 -18.42 -12.21 20.96
C ARG A 687 -17.92 -12.83 22.25
N ALA A 688 -17.77 -12.04 23.30
CA ALA A 688 -17.36 -12.50 24.61
C ALA A 688 -18.38 -13.50 25.19
N LEU A 689 -19.67 -13.18 25.15
CA LEU A 689 -20.73 -14.08 25.62
C LEU A 689 -20.77 -15.40 24.82
N ALA A 690 -20.55 -15.36 23.51
CA ALA A 690 -20.47 -16.59 22.70
C ALA A 690 -19.31 -17.50 23.15
N VAL A 691 -18.14 -16.93 23.46
CA VAL A 691 -17.00 -17.68 24.04
C VAL A 691 -17.31 -18.17 25.45
N GLN A 692 -18.00 -17.37 26.26
CA GLN A 692 -18.42 -17.74 27.61
C GLN A 692 -19.38 -18.95 27.60
N VAL A 693 -20.29 -19.03 26.64
CA VAL A 693 -21.15 -20.22 26.43
C VAL A 693 -20.29 -21.46 26.15
N LEU A 694 -19.28 -21.36 25.27
CA LEU A 694 -18.36 -22.46 24.99
C LEU A 694 -17.56 -22.89 26.24
N LEU A 695 -17.10 -21.94 27.04
CA LEU A 695 -16.42 -22.21 28.32
C LEU A 695 -17.33 -23.01 29.27
N HIS A 696 -18.58 -22.60 29.46
CA HIS A 696 -19.50 -23.27 30.38
C HIS A 696 -19.95 -24.65 29.87
N VAL A 697 -20.28 -24.76 28.58
CA VAL A 697 -20.62 -26.05 27.95
C VAL A 697 -19.46 -27.04 28.06
N SER A 698 -18.23 -26.63 27.77
CA SER A 698 -17.04 -27.49 27.90
C SER A 698 -16.65 -27.83 29.35
N SER A 699 -17.25 -27.15 30.33
CA SER A 699 -17.05 -27.41 31.75
C SER A 699 -18.18 -28.23 32.37
N GLY A 700 -19.25 -28.52 31.62
CA GLY A 700 -20.44 -29.21 32.11
C GLY A 700 -21.35 -28.35 33.01
N ASP A 701 -21.14 -27.04 33.04
CA ASP A 701 -21.97 -26.11 33.83
C ASP A 701 -23.15 -25.63 32.98
N GLU A 702 -24.19 -26.47 32.89
CA GLU A 702 -25.38 -26.19 32.07
C GLU A 702 -26.12 -24.92 32.52
N ALA A 703 -26.18 -24.66 33.82
CA ALA A 703 -26.88 -23.49 34.36
C ALA A 703 -26.19 -22.20 33.90
N ALA A 704 -24.87 -22.10 34.07
CA ALA A 704 -24.12 -20.92 33.61
C ALA A 704 -24.13 -20.79 32.08
N ALA A 705 -24.07 -21.91 31.34
CA ALA A 705 -24.18 -21.89 29.89
C ALA A 705 -25.52 -21.31 29.41
N ARG A 706 -26.63 -21.72 30.05
CA ARG A 706 -27.98 -21.19 29.75
C ARG A 706 -28.11 -19.72 30.11
N THR A 707 -27.55 -19.28 31.22
CA THR A 707 -27.52 -17.85 31.59
C THR A 707 -26.79 -17.02 30.55
N ALA A 708 -25.56 -17.42 30.17
CA ALA A 708 -24.78 -16.70 29.17
C ALA A 708 -25.46 -16.70 27.78
N ALA A 709 -26.08 -17.81 27.38
CA ALA A 709 -26.82 -17.89 26.11
C ALA A 709 -28.09 -17.02 26.11
N ALA A 710 -28.82 -16.96 27.23
CA ALA A 710 -29.97 -16.08 27.37
C ALA A 710 -29.58 -14.61 27.32
N GLN A 711 -28.52 -14.21 28.02
CA GLN A 711 -27.95 -12.85 27.95
C GLN A 711 -27.54 -12.48 26.53
N LEU A 712 -26.87 -13.40 25.82
CA LEU A 712 -26.50 -13.20 24.42
C LEU A 712 -27.75 -13.04 23.54
N SER A 713 -28.78 -13.87 23.72
CA SER A 713 -30.02 -13.75 22.93
C SER A 713 -30.79 -12.48 23.22
N GLU A 714 -30.78 -11.97 24.45
CA GLU A 714 -31.40 -10.69 24.81
C GLU A 714 -30.66 -9.54 24.11
N HIS A 715 -29.33 -9.51 24.23
CA HIS A 715 -28.49 -8.48 23.61
C HIS A 715 -28.57 -8.51 22.07
N ALA A 716 -28.65 -9.70 21.49
CA ALA A 716 -28.74 -9.87 20.04
C ALA A 716 -30.13 -9.58 19.45
N ALA A 717 -31.17 -9.40 20.28
CA ALA A 717 -32.55 -9.22 19.78
C ALA A 717 -32.70 -7.97 18.87
N ALA A 718 -32.03 -6.87 19.22
CA ALA A 718 -31.89 -5.67 18.38
C ALA A 718 -30.54 -5.63 17.61
N GLY A 719 -29.69 -6.64 17.86
CA GLY A 719 -28.32 -6.78 17.40
C GLY A 719 -28.15 -6.99 15.90
N THR A 720 -26.90 -6.92 15.44
CA THR A 720 -26.52 -7.21 14.06
C THR A 720 -26.84 -8.66 13.66
N PRO A 721 -26.94 -8.98 12.36
CA PRO A 721 -27.10 -10.35 11.87
C PRO A 721 -26.03 -11.31 12.43
N ARG A 722 -24.78 -10.85 12.56
CA ARG A 722 -23.70 -11.59 13.22
C ARG A 722 -24.01 -11.90 14.69
N ALA A 723 -24.47 -10.94 15.46
CA ALA A 723 -24.84 -11.15 16.87
C ALA A 723 -26.03 -12.11 17.01
N GLN A 724 -27.03 -11.98 16.13
CA GLN A 724 -28.19 -12.88 16.07
C GLN A 724 -27.78 -14.32 15.74
N LEU A 725 -26.89 -14.50 14.76
CA LEU A 725 -26.35 -15.81 14.39
C LEU A 725 -25.59 -16.45 15.56
N ALA A 726 -24.76 -15.68 16.27
CA ALA A 726 -24.06 -16.14 17.46
C ALA A 726 -25.03 -16.55 18.58
N ALA A 727 -26.11 -15.78 18.79
CA ALA A 727 -27.16 -16.11 19.76
C ALA A 727 -27.90 -17.40 19.39
N ASP A 728 -28.27 -17.58 18.12
CA ASP A 728 -28.97 -18.78 17.65
C ASP A 728 -28.12 -20.04 17.87
N LEU A 729 -26.81 -19.96 17.55
CA LEU A 729 -25.85 -21.04 17.84
C LEU A 729 -25.70 -21.30 19.35
N ALA A 730 -25.66 -20.27 20.18
CA ALA A 730 -25.54 -20.40 21.63
C ALA A 730 -26.79 -21.03 22.25
N MET A 731 -27.99 -20.62 21.82
CA MET A 731 -29.25 -21.20 22.26
C MET A 731 -29.37 -22.67 21.87
N GLY A 732 -28.96 -23.01 20.64
CA GLY A 732 -28.87 -24.40 20.19
C GLY A 732 -27.93 -25.25 21.07
N ARG A 733 -26.81 -24.70 21.52
CA ARG A 733 -25.84 -25.41 22.39
C ARG A 733 -26.30 -25.56 23.84
N ALA A 734 -26.81 -24.48 24.44
CA ALA A 734 -27.08 -24.44 25.89
C ALA A 734 -28.49 -24.94 26.26
N PHE A 735 -29.47 -24.74 25.38
CA PHE A 735 -30.87 -25.14 25.58
C PHE A 735 -31.31 -26.31 24.71
N GLY A 736 -30.50 -26.70 23.72
CA GLY A 736 -30.91 -27.69 22.73
C GLY A 736 -31.98 -27.19 21.76
N ASP A 737 -32.05 -25.88 21.53
CA ASP A 737 -33.00 -25.26 20.61
C ASP A 737 -32.66 -25.62 19.15
N ARG A 738 -33.29 -26.69 18.67
CA ARG A 738 -33.10 -27.19 17.31
C ARG A 738 -33.53 -26.18 16.25
N ALA A 739 -34.66 -25.48 16.47
CA ALA A 739 -35.20 -24.54 15.48
C ALA A 739 -34.24 -23.38 15.25
N ARG A 740 -33.62 -22.86 16.31
CA ARG A 740 -32.57 -21.83 16.19
C ARG A 740 -31.31 -22.35 15.50
N ALA A 741 -30.89 -23.59 15.78
CA ALA A 741 -29.75 -24.18 15.09
C ALA A 741 -30.02 -24.40 13.58
N GLU A 742 -31.25 -24.75 13.19
CA GLU A 742 -31.67 -24.83 11.78
C GLU A 742 -31.70 -23.44 11.12
N ALA A 743 -32.25 -22.42 11.82
CA ALA A 743 -32.23 -21.04 11.33
C ALA A 743 -30.80 -20.51 11.13
N ALA A 744 -29.88 -20.83 12.04
CA ALA A 744 -28.45 -20.49 11.91
C ALA A 744 -27.82 -21.17 10.69
N LEU A 745 -28.15 -22.44 10.43
CA LEU A 745 -27.68 -23.18 9.26
C LEU A 745 -28.15 -22.53 7.95
N ASP A 746 -29.43 -22.19 7.86
CA ASP A 746 -30.00 -21.59 6.65
C ASP A 746 -29.41 -20.21 6.35
N LYS A 747 -29.30 -19.36 7.38
CA LYS A 747 -28.64 -18.03 7.26
C LYS A 747 -27.19 -18.16 6.78
N SER A 748 -26.43 -19.09 7.38
CA SER A 748 -25.01 -19.28 7.06
C SER A 748 -24.82 -19.77 5.62
N ARG A 749 -25.68 -20.66 5.14
CA ARG A 749 -25.65 -21.13 3.74
C ARG A 749 -26.03 -20.04 2.75
N ALA A 750 -27.07 -19.27 3.05
CA ALA A 750 -27.57 -18.23 2.17
C ALA A 750 -26.51 -17.16 1.88
N ASP A 751 -25.68 -16.81 2.87
CA ASP A 751 -24.66 -15.76 2.74
C ASP A 751 -23.23 -16.32 2.51
N GLY A 752 -23.08 -17.64 2.39
CA GLY A 752 -21.79 -18.29 2.12
C GLY A 752 -20.80 -18.16 3.29
N LEU A 753 -21.23 -18.51 4.50
CA LEU A 753 -20.47 -18.47 5.75
C LEU A 753 -20.10 -19.92 6.17
N PRO A 754 -19.09 -20.56 5.56
CA PRO A 754 -18.80 -21.98 5.77
C PRO A 754 -18.43 -22.35 7.21
N PHE A 755 -17.78 -21.46 7.95
CA PHE A 755 -17.39 -21.76 9.32
C PHE A 755 -18.62 -21.81 10.25
N GLU A 756 -19.48 -20.79 10.16
CA GLU A 756 -20.73 -20.72 10.89
C GLU A 756 -21.73 -21.81 10.44
N GLU A 757 -21.73 -22.18 9.14
CA GLU A 757 -22.45 -23.36 8.62
C GLU A 757 -22.01 -24.64 9.33
N ALA A 758 -20.70 -24.87 9.41
CA ALA A 758 -20.14 -26.06 10.07
C ALA A 758 -20.46 -26.06 11.57
N GLN A 759 -20.45 -24.90 12.23
CA GLN A 759 -20.87 -24.78 13.62
C GLN A 759 -22.35 -25.13 13.81
N ALA A 760 -23.25 -24.64 12.96
CA ALA A 760 -24.68 -24.95 13.04
C ALA A 760 -24.93 -26.45 12.83
N ARG A 761 -24.28 -27.06 11.84
CA ARG A 761 -24.34 -28.51 11.60
C ARG A 761 -23.81 -29.31 12.77
N PHE A 762 -22.71 -28.88 13.38
CA PHE A 762 -22.16 -29.52 14.56
C PHE A 762 -23.18 -29.51 15.71
N VAL A 763 -23.84 -28.37 15.95
CA VAL A 763 -24.90 -28.25 16.98
C VAL A 763 -26.05 -29.21 16.68
N LEU A 764 -26.59 -29.20 15.46
CA LEU A 764 -27.67 -30.13 15.05
C LEU A 764 -27.28 -31.60 15.23
N GLY A 765 -26.03 -31.93 14.91
CA GLY A 765 -25.45 -33.25 15.12
C GLY A 765 -25.36 -33.67 16.59
N VAL A 766 -25.04 -32.73 17.48
CA VAL A 766 -25.06 -32.95 18.93
C VAL A 766 -26.48 -33.19 19.44
N LEU A 767 -27.47 -32.51 18.85
CA LEU A 767 -28.91 -32.62 19.16
C LEU A 767 -29.60 -33.85 18.53
N GLY A 768 -28.84 -34.77 17.92
CA GLY A 768 -29.34 -36.05 17.41
C GLY A 768 -29.48 -36.15 15.89
N ASP A 769 -29.25 -35.07 15.14
CA ASP A 769 -29.18 -35.14 13.66
C ASP A 769 -27.80 -35.59 13.20
N HIS A 770 -27.45 -36.83 13.52
CA HIS A 770 -26.10 -37.38 13.37
C HIS A 770 -25.54 -37.30 11.94
N ILE A 771 -26.39 -37.19 10.90
CA ILE A 771 -25.96 -36.98 9.50
C ILE A 771 -25.23 -35.64 9.31
N GLN A 772 -25.43 -34.67 10.20
CA GLN A 772 -24.79 -33.37 10.14
C GLN A 772 -23.35 -33.39 10.67
N LEU A 773 -22.98 -34.37 11.51
CA LEU A 773 -21.64 -34.43 12.10
C LEU A 773 -20.53 -34.65 11.04
N PRO A 774 -20.63 -35.62 10.11
CA PRO A 774 -19.64 -35.76 9.03
C PRO A 774 -19.58 -34.54 8.12
N ARG A 775 -20.72 -33.89 7.86
CA ARG A 775 -20.80 -32.68 7.04
C ARG A 775 -20.10 -31.49 7.71
N ALA A 776 -20.30 -31.31 9.01
CA ALA A 776 -19.58 -30.33 9.81
C ALA A 776 -18.07 -30.61 9.80
N HIS A 777 -17.68 -31.86 10.05
CA HIS A 777 -16.28 -32.31 10.05
C HIS A 777 -15.58 -32.01 8.72
N SER A 778 -16.17 -32.37 7.58
CA SER A 778 -15.62 -32.11 6.25
C SER A 778 -15.33 -30.63 6.01
N ILE A 779 -16.25 -29.75 6.42
CA ILE A 779 -16.04 -28.30 6.28
C ILE A 779 -14.93 -27.81 7.22
N PHE A 780 -14.89 -28.27 8.48
CA PHE A 780 -13.80 -27.92 9.41
C PHE A 780 -12.43 -28.38 8.90
N VAL A 781 -12.33 -29.58 8.31
CA VAL A 781 -11.10 -30.08 7.67
C VAL A 781 -10.67 -29.16 6.52
N ARG A 782 -11.60 -28.80 5.63
CA ARG A 782 -11.30 -27.92 4.49
C ARG A 782 -10.80 -26.54 4.93
N LEU A 783 -11.34 -26.00 6.02
CA LEU A 783 -10.93 -24.72 6.57
C LEU A 783 -9.63 -24.81 7.39
N GLY A 784 -9.20 -26.02 7.80
CA GLY A 784 -8.12 -26.19 8.77
C GLY A 784 -8.53 -25.80 10.19
N ALA A 785 -9.82 -25.87 10.52
CA ALA A 785 -10.37 -25.51 11.83
C ALA A 785 -10.12 -26.60 12.89
N THR A 786 -8.86 -26.86 13.20
CA THR A 786 -8.39 -28.02 13.98
C THR A 786 -9.13 -28.24 15.30
N PRO A 787 -9.38 -27.21 16.15
CA PRO A 787 -10.10 -27.42 17.41
C PRO A 787 -11.53 -27.94 17.20
N TRP A 788 -12.20 -27.45 16.16
CA TRP A 788 -13.57 -27.83 15.80
C TRP A 788 -13.62 -29.19 15.10
N GLN A 789 -12.64 -29.50 14.25
CA GLN A 789 -12.47 -30.83 13.66
C GLN A 789 -12.38 -31.89 14.76
N GLN A 790 -11.51 -31.71 15.75
CA GLN A 790 -11.34 -32.65 16.86
C GLN A 790 -12.62 -32.79 17.70
N ALA A 791 -13.37 -31.70 17.88
CA ALA A 791 -14.67 -31.74 18.57
C ALA A 791 -15.70 -32.56 17.78
N ALA A 792 -15.78 -32.39 16.46
CA ALA A 792 -16.64 -33.17 15.58
C ALA A 792 -16.25 -34.67 15.61
N GLU A 793 -14.96 -34.99 15.54
CA GLU A 793 -14.46 -36.38 15.60
C GLU A 793 -14.79 -37.07 16.93
N ARG A 794 -14.69 -36.36 18.05
CA ARG A 794 -15.13 -36.89 19.36
C ARG A 794 -16.62 -37.23 19.33
N ARG A 795 -17.46 -36.31 18.85
CA ARG A 795 -18.91 -36.50 18.80
C ARG A 795 -19.33 -37.59 17.80
N MET A 796 -18.64 -37.70 16.67
CA MET A 796 -18.83 -38.78 15.69
C MET A 796 -18.53 -40.14 16.32
N ARG A 797 -17.40 -40.27 17.02
CA ARG A 797 -17.05 -41.52 17.73
C ARG A 797 -18.08 -41.91 18.78
N GLU A 798 -18.57 -40.94 19.57
CA GLU A 798 -19.64 -41.17 20.55
C GLU A 798 -20.95 -41.62 19.90
N ALA A 799 -21.25 -41.14 18.69
CA ALA A 799 -22.42 -41.52 17.92
C ALA A 799 -22.22 -42.80 17.08
N GLY A 800 -21.06 -43.48 17.20
CA GLY A 800 -20.73 -44.68 16.42
C GLY A 800 -20.51 -44.41 14.92
N LEU A 801 -20.28 -43.15 14.53
CA LEU A 801 -19.96 -42.77 13.16
C LEU A 801 -18.44 -42.84 12.95
N ALA A 802 -18.01 -43.54 11.90
CA ALA A 802 -16.63 -43.46 11.47
C ALA A 802 -16.38 -42.06 10.84
N PRO A 803 -15.19 -41.46 11.06
CA PRO A 803 -14.71 -40.41 10.17
C PRO A 803 -14.81 -40.94 8.75
N THR A 804 -15.44 -40.21 7.83
CA THR A 804 -15.31 -40.53 6.41
C THR A 804 -13.82 -40.54 6.12
N ALA A 805 -13.27 -41.73 5.87
CA ALA A 805 -11.87 -41.88 5.52
C ALA A 805 -11.61 -40.91 4.38
N ASP A 806 -10.63 -40.02 4.55
CA ASP A 806 -10.15 -39.17 3.46
C ASP A 806 -9.92 -40.11 2.28
N SER A 807 -10.76 -40.00 1.26
CA SER A 807 -10.91 -40.99 0.19
C SER A 807 -9.65 -41.05 -0.70
N GLY A 808 -8.57 -40.38 -0.30
CA GLY A 808 -7.32 -40.22 -1.02
C GLY A 808 -7.53 -39.47 -2.35
N LEU A 809 -8.67 -38.78 -2.49
CA LEU A 809 -9.08 -38.15 -3.73
C LEU A 809 -8.34 -36.83 -3.91
N THR A 810 -7.71 -36.67 -5.06
CA THR A 810 -7.07 -35.43 -5.48
C THR A 810 -8.12 -34.36 -5.84
N PRO A 811 -7.76 -33.06 -5.84
CA PRO A 811 -8.67 -31.99 -6.26
C PRO A 811 -9.28 -32.20 -7.66
N SER A 812 -8.53 -32.78 -8.60
CA SER A 812 -9.00 -33.10 -9.95
C SER A 812 -10.00 -34.26 -9.95
N GLU A 813 -9.77 -35.28 -9.13
CA GLU A 813 -10.72 -36.39 -8.96
C GLU A 813 -12.03 -35.92 -8.33
N ARG A 814 -11.98 -35.02 -7.34
CA ARG A 814 -13.19 -34.42 -6.74
C ARG A 814 -14.03 -33.63 -7.75
N ARG A 815 -13.40 -32.86 -8.65
CA ARG A 815 -14.11 -32.14 -9.74
C ARG A 815 -14.80 -33.10 -10.70
N VAL A 816 -14.13 -34.19 -11.10
CA VAL A 816 -14.73 -35.22 -11.95
C VAL A 816 -15.92 -35.88 -11.26
N ILE A 817 -15.82 -36.16 -9.96
CA ILE A 817 -16.89 -36.78 -9.16
C ILE A 817 -18.10 -35.86 -9.01
N ALA A 818 -17.91 -34.56 -8.79
CA ALA A 818 -19.00 -33.59 -8.70
C ALA A 818 -19.85 -33.60 -9.98
N LEU A 819 -19.21 -33.52 -11.15
CA LEU A 819 -19.90 -33.55 -12.44
C LEU A 819 -20.57 -34.92 -12.73
N VAL A 820 -20.05 -36.01 -12.16
CA VAL A 820 -20.72 -37.32 -12.21
C VAL A 820 -22.02 -37.31 -11.39
N ALA A 821 -21.98 -36.70 -10.20
CA ALA A 821 -23.16 -36.57 -9.33
C ALA A 821 -24.24 -35.69 -9.97
N ASP A 822 -23.85 -34.70 -10.77
CA ASP A 822 -24.74 -33.86 -11.58
C ASP A 822 -25.31 -34.59 -12.81
N GLY A 823 -24.96 -35.86 -13.01
CA GLY A 823 -25.52 -36.71 -14.07
C GLY A 823 -24.88 -36.53 -15.46
N LEU A 824 -23.80 -35.75 -15.57
CA LEU A 824 -23.11 -35.57 -16.86
C LEU A 824 -22.50 -36.90 -17.34
N SER A 825 -22.34 -37.05 -18.65
CA SER A 825 -21.64 -38.18 -19.28
C SER A 825 -20.13 -37.91 -19.43
N ASN A 826 -19.31 -38.95 -19.63
CA ASN A 826 -17.85 -38.76 -19.80
C ASN A 826 -17.44 -37.78 -20.92
N PRO A 827 -18.13 -37.72 -22.08
CA PRO A 827 -17.88 -36.68 -23.09
C PRO A 827 -18.19 -35.26 -22.59
N GLN A 828 -19.27 -35.07 -21.86
CA GLN A 828 -19.65 -33.75 -21.31
C GLN A 828 -18.68 -33.29 -20.22
N ILE A 829 -18.24 -34.21 -19.36
CA ILE A 829 -17.21 -33.91 -18.34
C ILE A 829 -15.88 -33.55 -18.99
N ALA A 830 -15.53 -34.21 -20.09
CA ALA A 830 -14.32 -33.92 -20.84
C ALA A 830 -14.35 -32.51 -21.44
N GLU A 831 -15.51 -32.08 -21.97
CA GLU A 831 -15.72 -30.72 -22.48
C GLU A 831 -15.64 -29.67 -21.36
N GLU A 832 -16.37 -29.89 -20.25
CA GLU A 832 -16.44 -28.97 -19.11
C GLU A 832 -15.07 -28.74 -18.43
N LEU A 833 -14.25 -29.79 -18.34
CA LEU A 833 -12.94 -29.74 -17.69
C LEU A 833 -11.78 -29.56 -18.67
N HIS A 834 -12.05 -29.36 -19.96
CA HIS A 834 -11.06 -29.34 -21.03
C HIS A 834 -10.09 -30.54 -21.01
N TYR A 835 -10.62 -31.73 -20.73
CA TYR A 835 -9.90 -32.99 -20.70
C TYR A 835 -10.25 -33.84 -21.92
N SER A 836 -9.41 -34.85 -22.22
CA SER A 836 -9.82 -35.89 -23.17
C SER A 836 -10.82 -36.84 -22.49
N ARG A 837 -11.75 -37.44 -23.26
CA ARG A 837 -12.64 -38.50 -22.76
C ARG A 837 -11.87 -39.62 -22.05
N LYS A 838 -10.69 -39.96 -22.59
CA LYS A 838 -9.84 -41.02 -22.01
C LYS A 838 -9.27 -40.62 -20.64
N THR A 839 -8.95 -39.34 -20.47
CA THR A 839 -8.49 -38.79 -19.19
C THR A 839 -9.59 -38.89 -18.12
N VAL A 840 -10.84 -38.61 -18.48
CA VAL A 840 -11.99 -38.76 -17.56
C VAL A 840 -12.20 -40.21 -17.16
N GLU A 841 -12.10 -41.16 -18.11
CA GLU A 841 -12.16 -42.60 -17.80
C GLU A 841 -11.05 -43.06 -16.83
N VAL A 842 -9.83 -42.53 -17.00
CA VAL A 842 -8.69 -42.82 -16.11
C VAL A 842 -8.93 -42.26 -14.72
N TYR A 843 -9.45 -41.03 -14.61
CA TYR A 843 -9.83 -40.45 -13.32
C TYR A 843 -10.90 -41.29 -12.63
N LEU A 844 -11.98 -41.66 -13.32
CA LEU A 844 -13.05 -42.49 -12.76
C LEU A 844 -12.53 -43.87 -12.31
N THR A 845 -11.62 -44.48 -13.07
CA THR A 845 -10.99 -45.76 -12.69
C THR A 845 -10.20 -45.63 -11.39
N ARG A 846 -9.42 -44.55 -11.22
CA ARG A 846 -8.68 -44.27 -9.98
C ARG A 846 -9.63 -43.97 -8.83
N VAL A 847 -10.71 -43.24 -9.08
CA VAL A 847 -11.75 -42.96 -8.10
C VAL A 847 -12.41 -44.24 -7.61
N TYR A 848 -12.82 -45.14 -8.50
CA TYR A 848 -13.40 -46.44 -8.10
C TYR A 848 -12.41 -47.29 -7.31
N ALA A 849 -11.12 -47.29 -7.71
CA ALA A 849 -10.07 -48.01 -6.99
C ALA A 849 -9.83 -47.44 -5.57
N LYS A 850 -9.91 -46.11 -5.41
CA LYS A 850 -9.70 -45.44 -4.12
C LYS A 850 -10.92 -45.51 -3.20
N THR A 851 -12.12 -45.47 -3.76
CA THR A 851 -13.38 -45.41 -3.00
C THR A 851 -14.02 -46.79 -2.79
N GLY A 852 -13.60 -47.81 -3.53
CA GLY A 852 -14.18 -49.16 -3.46
C GLY A 852 -15.55 -49.30 -4.13
N LEU A 853 -16.07 -48.23 -4.72
CA LEU A 853 -17.37 -48.19 -5.39
C LEU A 853 -17.29 -48.84 -6.78
N ARG A 854 -18.35 -49.56 -7.17
CA ARG A 854 -18.34 -50.43 -8.36
C ARG A 854 -19.10 -49.87 -9.55
N SER A 855 -19.85 -48.80 -9.36
CA SER A 855 -20.63 -48.19 -10.44
C SER A 855 -20.70 -46.66 -10.35
N ARG A 856 -20.99 -46.03 -11.49
CA ARG A 856 -21.27 -44.60 -11.59
C ARG A 856 -22.47 -44.18 -10.74
N VAL A 857 -23.48 -45.05 -10.65
CA VAL A 857 -24.68 -44.81 -9.84
C VAL A 857 -24.34 -44.87 -8.36
N GLU A 858 -23.54 -45.85 -7.93
CA GLU A 858 -23.01 -45.92 -6.55
C GLU A 858 -22.17 -44.69 -6.22
N LEU A 859 -21.32 -44.23 -7.14
CA LEU A 859 -20.52 -43.02 -6.98
C LEU A 859 -21.39 -41.77 -6.82
N ALA A 860 -22.41 -41.58 -7.66
CA ALA A 860 -23.34 -40.46 -7.54
C ALA A 860 -24.16 -40.52 -6.23
N LEU A 861 -24.60 -41.71 -5.81
CA LEU A 861 -25.32 -41.90 -4.55
C LEU A 861 -24.44 -41.63 -3.32
N ALA A 862 -23.17 -42.05 -3.35
CA ALA A 862 -22.22 -41.81 -2.27
C ALA A 862 -21.89 -40.31 -2.13
N VAL A 863 -21.78 -39.57 -3.24
CA VAL A 863 -21.67 -38.10 -3.21
C VAL A 863 -22.92 -37.46 -2.61
N ALA A 864 -24.11 -37.88 -3.04
CA ALA A 864 -25.38 -37.35 -2.53
C ALA A 864 -25.58 -37.61 -1.02
N ARG A 865 -25.01 -38.69 -0.50
CA ARG A 865 -25.01 -39.04 0.92
C ARG A 865 -23.88 -38.40 1.73
N GLY A 866 -22.87 -37.84 1.05
CA GLY A 866 -21.70 -37.22 1.69
C GLY A 866 -20.71 -38.25 2.26
N GLU A 867 -20.59 -39.41 1.60
CA GLU A 867 -19.75 -40.53 2.01
C GLU A 867 -18.34 -40.49 1.40
N LEU A 868 -17.99 -39.47 0.60
CA LEU A 868 -16.77 -39.38 -0.22
C LEU A 868 -15.92 -38.12 -0.05
#